data_AF-A0A849W752-F1
#
_entry.id   AF-A0A849W752-F1
#
_cell.length_a   1.000
_cell.length_b   1.000
_cell.length_c   1.000
_cell.angle_alpha   90.00
_cell.angle_beta   90.00
_cell.angle_gamma   90.00
#
_symmetry.space_group_name_H-M   'P 1'
#
loop_
_entity.id
_entity.type
_entity.pdbx_description
1 polymer ?
#
loop_
_entity_poly.entity_id
_entity_poly.type
_entity_poly.pdbx_seq_one_letter_code
_entity_poly.pdbx_strand_id
1 'polypeptide(L)'
;MPYCYLVAIDETGSFEKQSKKVSREKEKASKVGGVVFKDPRNQIVHNRMDHVLNQWNISHPRSIVERIEEIHYFPMRGVRWDDSENLSVTPEEGVELTNELVRELLSLEEFSMAFVSSGFPPFFVNEQQAYGEILRTTLWGLFSEKLPLKEGDIVNVMIGPRSQAKGAFGVWKPADYDFYYEFLMKQLEKEFQPLAQQKKIEIKLECDTRKVVKKAEVLAADLFLGNEKTRDIKDVKYCKISFQDYYWPALGMNPVEEIVKSYENGNCRPIMAFSRLLHLYALQCLKEEKNAISVLPKAKRILKAIAQEEMEMEEFVSFLDKTLENLIVSRAEASENMKMAEIYCQTLLNLYPLESGQENPLILRMQEVLMRQQIAIESHKGSIENNAGKYLEEYRGFFATHKEILYPTIGERLLHHLDMELKAVQVSHFNNYNFAEVEKILEPHYKRYKETYRKFLGKEKDSTFGKLSGTLGQANAFLYGMNREEYAYYELAAEQLQEDTENFVPHTEMWNIGMHYRIHLELSRQENPRHYPQDKMPWQNALELMKSLFDHQRLTPNNLLGWGIKNASTFDLALILKFLSYYHHYVSPSLIESTESLDALCQHISNKNWPWYPSCHIWKWALYLAYSTGNQDCIEKALSLIQPYTEGHFTLKTIEIPLLLLQCLAKSQNPKPVLQTLNDLSQTQPFFRDFLAHTPWQTTLSSESCKGWDIWNIVTMLPFYYG
;
A
#
# COMPACT_ATOMS: atom_id res chain seq x y z
N MET A 1 32.03 32.37 2.58
CA MET A 1 31.58 32.71 3.95
C MET A 1 30.83 31.52 4.49
N PRO A 2 31.05 31.14 5.75
CA PRO A 2 30.25 30.11 6.41
C PRO A 2 28.81 30.59 6.54
N TYR A 3 27.88 29.67 6.40
CA TYR A 3 26.45 29.90 6.55
C TYR A 3 25.94 29.33 7.88
N CYS A 4 24.87 29.92 8.40
CA CYS A 4 24.12 29.38 9.52
C CYS A 4 22.80 28.79 9.01
N TYR A 5 22.62 27.48 9.17
CA TYR A 5 21.35 26.81 8.86
C TYR A 5 20.56 26.60 10.14
N LEU A 6 19.27 26.90 10.10
CA LEU A 6 18.31 26.55 11.13
C LEU A 6 17.36 25.49 10.58
N VAL A 7 17.40 24.31 11.17
CA VAL A 7 16.58 23.15 10.82
C VAL A 7 15.54 22.98 11.91
N ALA A 8 14.28 23.25 11.59
CA ALA A 8 13.17 23.00 12.51
C ALA A 8 12.44 21.73 12.08
N ILE A 9 12.15 20.88 13.06
CA ILE A 9 11.56 19.56 12.87
C ILE A 9 10.34 19.41 13.74
N ASP A 10 9.32 18.80 13.15
CA ASP A 10 8.13 18.32 13.81
C ASP A 10 7.82 16.89 13.32
N GLU A 11 6.87 16.24 13.98
CA GLU A 11 6.44 14.89 13.68
C GLU A 11 4.91 14.83 13.49
N THR A 12 4.45 13.93 12.65
CA THR A 12 3.03 13.59 12.51
C THR A 12 2.86 12.08 12.65
N GLY A 13 1.70 11.63 13.12
CA GLY A 13 1.38 10.21 13.32
C GLY A 13 1.13 9.87 14.79
N SER A 14 0.77 8.62 15.06
CA SER A 14 0.53 8.13 16.41
C SER A 14 1.74 7.35 16.90
N PHE A 15 2.80 8.04 17.29
CA PHE A 15 3.94 7.42 17.99
C PHE A 15 3.59 7.02 19.45
N GLU A 16 2.36 7.28 19.90
CA GLU A 16 1.97 7.24 21.32
C GLU A 16 1.17 6.00 21.78
N LYS A 17 0.54 5.25 20.87
CA LYS A 17 -0.40 4.18 21.28
C LYS A 17 0.23 2.81 21.08
N GLN A 18 0.50 2.14 22.21
CA GLN A 18 0.69 0.67 22.31
C GLN A 18 -0.54 -0.07 21.78
N SER A 19 -0.81 0.00 20.49
CA SER A 19 -1.77 -0.91 19.87
C SER A 19 -1.01 -2.18 19.55
N LYS A 20 -1.43 -3.30 20.16
CA LYS A 20 -1.02 -4.66 19.78
C LYS A 20 -1.16 -4.92 18.26
N LYS A 21 -1.87 -4.04 17.53
CA LYS A 21 -1.88 -3.89 16.08
C LYS A 21 -1.64 -2.41 15.70
N VAL A 22 -0.42 -2.07 15.27
CA VAL A 22 -0.20 -0.85 14.49
C VAL A 22 -0.88 -1.08 13.13
N SER A 23 -1.94 -0.33 12.82
CA SER A 23 -2.57 -0.41 11.50
C SER A 23 -1.66 0.25 10.44
N ARG A 24 -1.71 -0.24 9.19
CA ARG A 24 -0.92 0.30 8.05
C ARG A 24 -1.06 1.81 7.87
N GLU A 25 -2.24 2.34 8.19
CA GLU A 25 -2.52 3.78 8.15
C GLU A 25 -1.67 4.57 9.17
N LYS A 26 -1.38 3.99 10.34
CA LYS A 26 -0.49 4.61 11.33
C LYS A 26 0.95 4.64 10.84
N GLU A 27 1.44 3.60 10.17
CA GLU A 27 2.80 3.57 9.60
C GLU A 27 2.93 4.61 8.47
N LYS A 28 1.94 4.70 7.56
CA LYS A 28 1.89 5.73 6.51
C LYS A 28 1.77 7.16 7.04
N ALA A 29 1.06 7.34 8.16
CA ALA A 29 0.87 8.65 8.79
C ALA A 29 2.03 9.10 9.68
N SER A 30 2.93 8.18 10.06
CA SER A 30 4.04 8.43 10.98
C SER A 30 5.26 8.94 10.23
N LYS A 31 5.51 10.24 10.31
CA LYS A 31 6.58 10.92 9.58
C LYS A 31 7.28 11.95 10.47
N VAL A 32 8.55 12.15 10.19
CA VAL A 32 9.33 13.31 10.67
C VAL A 32 9.52 14.24 9.48
N GLY A 33 9.31 15.53 9.67
CA GLY A 33 9.56 16.50 8.60
C GLY A 33 9.71 17.90 9.15
N GLY A 34 9.96 18.84 8.26
CA GLY A 34 10.14 20.22 8.69
C GLY A 34 10.73 21.11 7.62
N VAL A 35 11.36 22.19 8.08
CA VAL A 35 11.82 23.29 7.25
C VAL A 35 13.24 23.69 7.60
N VAL A 36 13.94 24.22 6.60
CA VAL A 36 15.30 24.75 6.74
C VAL A 36 15.32 26.21 6.32
N PHE A 37 15.81 27.06 7.21
CA PHE A 37 16.13 28.46 6.93
C PHE A 37 17.64 28.65 6.89
N LYS A 38 18.13 29.37 5.87
CA LYS A 38 19.53 29.69 5.67
C LYS A 38 19.79 31.15 6.03
N ASP A 39 20.80 31.36 6.86
CA ASP A 39 21.19 32.63 7.46
C ASP A 39 20.00 33.42 8.02
N PRO A 40 19.13 32.78 8.83
CA PRO A 40 17.94 33.45 9.34
C PRO A 40 18.36 34.66 10.17
N ARG A 41 17.90 35.85 9.77
CA ARG A 41 17.95 37.03 10.62
C ARG A 41 17.21 36.73 11.93
N ASN A 42 17.65 37.35 13.02
CA ASN A 42 17.08 37.11 14.33
C ASN A 42 15.54 37.27 14.31
N GLN A 43 14.82 36.25 14.78
CA GLN A 43 13.34 36.20 14.85
C GLN A 43 12.62 36.39 13.50
N ILE A 44 13.25 36.19 12.34
CA ILE A 44 12.60 36.46 11.04
C ILE A 44 11.32 35.65 10.83
N VAL A 45 11.32 34.37 11.23
CA VAL A 45 10.16 33.48 11.11
C VAL A 45 9.03 33.96 12.02
N HIS A 46 9.34 34.23 13.29
CA HIS A 46 8.39 34.78 14.26
C HIS A 46 7.77 36.09 13.77
N ASN A 47 8.60 37.05 13.34
CA ASN A 47 8.14 38.35 12.87
C ASN A 47 7.24 38.23 11.64
N ARG A 48 7.52 37.28 10.73
CA ARG A 48 6.68 37.03 9.56
C ARG A 48 5.34 36.43 9.97
N MET A 49 5.33 35.42 10.84
CA MET A 49 4.10 34.80 11.33
C MET A 49 3.23 35.80 12.10
N ASP A 50 3.83 36.59 12.99
CA ASP A 50 3.15 37.68 13.71
C ASP A 50 2.56 38.72 12.76
N HIS A 51 3.28 39.08 11.70
CA HIS A 51 2.77 40.04 10.73
C HIS A 51 1.49 39.52 10.05
N VAL A 52 1.50 38.27 9.58
CA VAL A 52 0.32 37.61 8.99
C VAL A 52 -0.82 37.54 10.00
N LEU A 53 -0.53 37.12 11.23
CA LEU A 53 -1.52 37.02 12.29
C LEU A 53 -2.18 38.37 12.60
N ASN A 54 -1.38 39.45 12.63
CA ASN A 54 -1.89 40.79 12.86
C ASN A 54 -2.78 41.28 11.70
N GLN A 55 -2.40 41.03 10.44
CA GLN A 55 -3.25 41.36 9.28
C GLN A 55 -4.54 40.54 9.27
N TRP A 56 -4.44 39.26 9.64
CA TRP A 56 -5.58 38.36 9.80
C TRP A 56 -6.58 38.89 10.83
N ASN A 57 -6.11 39.21 12.04
CA ASN A 57 -6.95 39.69 13.14
C ASN A 57 -7.63 41.04 12.83
N ILE A 58 -7.02 41.88 11.99
CA ILE A 58 -7.66 43.11 11.49
C ILE A 58 -8.80 42.79 10.52
N SER A 59 -8.58 41.81 9.64
CA SER A 59 -9.54 41.42 8.59
C SER A 59 -10.67 40.54 9.11
N HIS A 60 -10.43 39.79 10.19
CA HIS A 60 -11.35 38.83 10.81
C HIS A 60 -11.58 39.13 12.30
N PRO A 61 -12.24 40.26 12.65
CA PRO A 61 -12.38 40.72 14.04
C PRO A 61 -13.26 39.81 14.92
N ARG A 62 -13.90 38.79 14.34
CA ARG A 62 -14.71 37.80 15.07
C ARG A 62 -13.98 36.47 15.29
N SER A 63 -12.81 36.31 14.66
CA SER A 63 -12.05 35.05 14.64
C SER A 63 -10.58 35.32 15.00
N ILE A 64 -10.39 35.96 16.15
CA ILE A 64 -9.10 36.45 16.62
C ILE A 64 -8.27 35.29 17.17
N VAL A 65 -7.03 35.19 16.71
CA VAL A 65 -6.00 34.31 17.27
C VAL A 65 -5.00 35.19 17.99
N GLU A 66 -4.88 35.03 19.32
CA GLU A 66 -4.14 35.98 20.15
C GLU A 66 -2.62 35.85 20.00
N ARG A 67 -2.14 34.63 19.74
CA ARG A 67 -0.73 34.27 19.79
C ARG A 67 -0.38 33.24 18.72
N ILE A 68 0.84 33.33 18.17
CA ILE A 68 1.31 32.36 17.18
C ILE A 68 1.39 30.94 17.74
N GLU A 69 1.63 30.78 19.04
CA GLU A 69 1.69 29.48 19.71
C GLU A 69 0.36 28.72 19.74
N GLU A 70 -0.75 29.39 19.42
CA GLU A 70 -2.07 28.77 19.27
C GLU A 70 -2.27 28.19 17.86
N ILE A 71 -1.35 28.46 16.93
CA ILE A 71 -1.43 28.02 15.55
C ILE A 71 -0.85 26.62 15.40
N HIS A 72 -1.75 25.64 15.32
CA HIS A 72 -1.43 24.27 14.94
C HIS A 72 -2.20 23.85 13.69
N TYR A 73 -1.54 23.21 12.73
CA TYR A 73 -2.10 23.02 11.38
C TYR A 73 -3.45 22.30 11.37
N PHE A 74 -3.53 21.13 12.01
CA PHE A 74 -4.74 20.32 12.03
C PHE A 74 -5.83 20.88 12.95
N PRO A 75 -5.53 21.29 14.20
CA PRO A 75 -6.51 21.95 15.06
C PRO A 75 -7.17 23.14 14.37
N MET A 76 -6.40 24.08 13.81
CA MET A 76 -6.94 25.26 13.12
C MET A 76 -7.95 24.91 12.02
N ARG A 77 -7.82 23.73 11.40
CA ARG A 77 -8.70 23.24 10.33
C ARG A 77 -9.86 22.37 10.83
N GLY A 78 -10.18 22.45 12.11
CA GLY A 78 -11.33 21.77 12.72
C GLY A 78 -11.08 20.30 13.10
N VAL A 79 -9.84 19.81 13.02
CA VAL A 79 -9.51 18.45 13.48
C VAL A 79 -9.32 18.48 15.00
N ARG A 80 -10.36 18.11 15.74
CA ARG A 80 -10.34 18.09 17.21
C ARG A 80 -9.50 16.92 17.74
N TRP A 81 -8.59 17.21 18.66
CA TRP A 81 -7.78 16.19 19.34
C TRP A 81 -8.36 15.81 20.70
N ASP A 82 -9.10 16.72 21.34
CA ASP A 82 -9.92 16.50 22.54
C ASP A 82 -11.20 17.36 22.47
N ASP A 83 -12.26 16.96 23.18
CA ASP A 83 -13.60 17.58 23.19
C ASP A 83 -13.66 19.03 23.76
N SER A 84 -12.52 19.66 24.06
CA SER A 84 -12.45 20.89 24.88
C SER A 84 -11.89 22.14 24.20
N GLU A 85 -11.38 22.08 22.97
CA GLU A 85 -10.85 23.27 22.29
C GLU A 85 -11.92 23.94 21.42
N ASN A 86 -12.58 24.95 21.99
CA ASN A 86 -13.28 25.95 21.20
C ASN A 86 -12.22 26.86 20.54
N LEU A 87 -11.81 26.52 19.32
CA LEU A 87 -10.96 27.39 18.52
C LEU A 87 -11.71 28.66 18.14
N SER A 88 -11.02 29.79 18.15
CA SER A 88 -11.57 31.09 17.78
C SER A 88 -11.87 31.23 16.29
N VAL A 89 -11.42 30.31 15.45
CA VAL A 89 -11.58 30.34 13.98
C VAL A 89 -12.50 29.23 13.49
N THR A 90 -13.24 29.46 12.41
CA THR A 90 -13.94 28.36 11.72
C THR A 90 -12.93 27.48 10.95
N PRO A 91 -13.28 26.23 10.59
CA PRO A 91 -12.39 25.37 9.80
C PRO A 91 -11.95 26.00 8.48
N GLU A 92 -12.85 26.70 7.78
CA GLU A 92 -12.57 27.38 6.50
C GLU A 92 -11.57 28.53 6.69
N GLU A 93 -11.80 29.34 7.73
CA GLU A 93 -10.91 30.43 8.15
C GLU A 93 -9.53 29.91 8.54
N GLY A 94 -9.47 28.78 9.27
CA GLY A 94 -8.22 28.14 9.62
C GLY A 94 -7.47 27.56 8.41
N VAL A 95 -8.16 27.04 7.40
CA VAL A 95 -7.54 26.65 6.12
C VAL A 95 -6.92 27.87 5.44
N GLU A 96 -7.62 28.99 5.39
CA GLU A 96 -7.12 30.23 4.78
C GLU A 96 -5.87 30.76 5.51
N LEU A 97 -5.96 30.95 6.84
CA LEU A 97 -4.86 31.46 7.66
C LEU A 97 -3.62 30.57 7.59
N THR A 98 -3.79 29.25 7.75
CA THR A 98 -2.64 28.32 7.68
C THR A 98 -2.02 28.28 6.28
N ASN A 99 -2.82 28.42 5.22
CA ASN A 99 -2.29 28.51 3.86
C ASN A 99 -1.54 29.82 3.62
N GLU A 100 -2.04 30.94 4.13
CA GLU A 100 -1.38 32.24 4.04
C GLU A 100 -0.01 32.21 4.74
N LEU A 101 0.05 31.65 5.95
CA LEU A 101 1.30 31.48 6.70
C LEU A 101 2.33 30.64 5.93
N VAL A 102 1.93 29.49 5.35
CA VAL A 102 2.86 28.67 4.57
C VAL A 102 3.38 29.42 3.33
N ARG A 103 2.53 30.18 2.62
CA ARG A 103 2.96 30.97 1.46
C ARG A 103 3.92 32.09 1.85
N GLU A 104 3.62 32.80 2.92
CA GLU A 104 4.45 33.90 3.42
C GLU A 104 5.82 33.40 3.89
N LEU A 105 5.85 32.26 4.59
CA LEU A 105 7.10 31.62 4.99
C LEU A 105 7.89 31.09 3.80
N LEU A 106 7.22 30.51 2.80
CA LEU A 106 7.84 30.05 1.55
C LEU A 106 8.48 31.20 0.75
N SER A 107 7.95 32.43 0.90
CA SER A 107 8.44 33.63 0.20
C SER A 107 9.68 34.28 0.82
N LEU A 108 10.08 33.86 2.02
CA LEU A 108 11.27 34.39 2.69
C LEU A 108 12.54 34.06 1.89
N GLU A 109 13.42 35.04 1.72
CA GLU A 109 14.73 34.82 1.06
C GLU A 109 15.58 33.81 1.83
N GLU A 110 15.37 33.73 3.15
CA GLU A 110 16.02 32.77 4.03
C GLU A 110 15.43 31.36 3.93
N PHE A 111 14.23 31.17 3.36
CA PHE A 111 13.67 29.83 3.20
C PHE A 111 14.52 29.02 2.21
N SER A 112 15.06 27.90 2.68
CA SER A 112 15.92 27.05 1.87
C SER A 112 15.19 25.82 1.34
N MET A 113 14.46 25.10 2.19
CA MET A 113 13.73 23.89 1.79
C MET A 113 12.72 23.43 2.85
N ALA A 114 11.72 22.69 2.38
CA ALA A 114 10.91 21.80 3.22
C ALA A 114 11.32 20.35 2.96
N PHE A 115 11.29 19.50 3.98
CA PHE A 115 11.68 18.10 3.87
C PHE A 115 10.74 17.19 4.66
N VAL A 116 10.71 15.92 4.27
CA VAL A 116 9.89 14.90 4.92
C VAL A 116 10.56 13.53 4.81
N SER A 117 10.48 12.74 5.89
CA SER A 117 10.91 11.35 5.90
C SER A 117 9.99 10.50 5.02
N SER A 118 10.55 9.52 4.33
CA SER A 118 9.77 8.48 3.63
C SER A 118 10.27 7.09 3.98
N GLY A 119 9.35 6.14 4.11
CA GLY A 119 9.64 4.79 4.57
C GLY A 119 9.63 4.69 6.09
N PHE A 120 9.51 3.46 6.58
CA PHE A 120 9.43 3.12 7.99
C PHE A 120 10.50 2.07 8.30
N PRO A 121 11.07 2.03 9.52
CA PRO A 121 11.95 0.95 9.92
C PRO A 121 11.23 -0.40 9.72
N PRO A 122 11.81 -1.35 8.98
CA PRO A 122 11.17 -2.66 8.80
C PRO A 122 11.08 -3.42 10.13
N PHE A 123 11.96 -3.07 11.06
CA PHE A 123 12.10 -3.70 12.36
C PHE A 123 12.05 -2.65 13.47
N PHE A 124 10.97 -2.65 14.24
CA PHE A 124 10.84 -1.81 15.43
C PHE A 124 10.06 -2.47 16.58
N VAL A 125 10.52 -2.29 17.81
CA VAL A 125 9.91 -2.90 19.01
C VAL A 125 8.73 -2.08 19.51
N ASN A 126 8.82 -0.75 19.38
CA ASN A 126 7.75 0.18 19.72
C ASN A 126 7.84 1.44 18.86
N GLU A 127 6.77 2.21 18.83
CA GLU A 127 6.64 3.37 17.95
C GLU A 127 7.65 4.49 18.28
N GLN A 128 8.10 4.60 19.53
CA GLN A 128 9.11 5.59 19.93
C GLN A 128 10.50 5.24 19.42
N GLN A 129 10.86 3.96 19.42
CA GLN A 129 12.09 3.51 18.78
C GLN A 129 12.00 3.72 17.27
N ALA A 130 10.85 3.46 16.64
CA ALA A 130 10.66 3.77 15.23
C ALA A 130 10.84 5.27 14.93
N TYR A 131 10.24 6.14 15.75
CA TYR A 131 10.45 7.59 15.68
C TYR A 131 11.93 7.96 15.75
N GLY A 132 12.66 7.48 16.76
CA GLY A 132 14.08 7.79 16.94
C GLY A 132 14.91 7.38 15.72
N GLU A 133 14.63 6.21 15.15
CA GLU A 133 15.31 5.73 13.94
C GLU A 133 14.99 6.58 12.71
N ILE A 134 13.72 6.98 12.54
CA ILE A 134 13.29 7.86 11.44
C ILE A 134 13.92 9.24 11.58
N LEU A 135 13.88 9.84 12.77
CA LEU A 135 14.48 11.14 13.07
C LEU A 135 15.98 11.11 12.77
N ARG A 136 16.70 10.13 13.32
CA ARG A 136 18.14 9.95 13.10
C ARG A 136 18.47 9.85 11.62
N THR A 137 17.74 9.00 10.90
CA THR A 137 17.95 8.76 9.47
C THR A 137 17.65 10.00 8.63
N THR A 138 16.61 10.73 9.00
CA THR A 138 16.20 11.98 8.34
C THR A 138 17.28 13.04 8.50
N LEU A 139 17.77 13.26 9.73
CA LEU A 139 18.87 14.17 10.02
C LEU A 139 20.15 13.78 9.29
N TRP A 140 20.47 12.48 9.25
CA TRP A 140 21.65 12.00 8.53
C TRP A 140 21.57 12.27 7.03
N GLY A 141 20.46 11.94 6.38
CA GLY A 141 20.27 12.26 4.96
C GLY A 141 20.34 13.76 4.68
N LEU A 142 19.79 14.57 5.59
CA LEU A 142 19.82 16.02 5.50
C LEU A 142 21.26 16.56 5.55
N PHE A 143 22.07 16.13 6.53
CA PHE A 143 23.42 16.67 6.75
C PHE A 143 24.49 16.06 5.85
N SER A 144 24.33 14.78 5.48
CA SER A 144 25.29 14.09 4.63
C SER A 144 25.17 14.54 3.17
N GLU A 145 23.96 14.73 2.66
CA GLU A 145 23.73 14.90 1.22
C GLU A 145 22.84 16.10 0.85
N LYS A 146 21.69 16.30 1.52
CA LYS A 146 20.67 17.23 1.00
C LYS A 146 20.98 18.70 1.27
N LEU A 147 21.62 19.03 2.39
CA LEU A 147 22.08 20.38 2.66
C LEU A 147 23.45 20.64 2.03
N PRO A 148 23.64 21.79 1.35
CA PRO A 148 24.91 22.15 0.73
C PRO A 148 25.91 22.71 1.75
N LEU A 149 26.19 21.91 2.80
CA LEU A 149 27.07 22.27 3.92
C LEU A 149 28.54 22.38 3.47
N LYS A 150 29.21 23.43 3.95
CA LYS A 150 30.61 23.77 3.69
C LYS A 150 31.40 23.87 4.99
N GLU A 151 32.72 23.78 4.89
CA GLU A 151 33.63 23.99 6.01
C GLU A 151 33.35 25.34 6.71
N GLY A 152 33.15 25.28 8.02
CA GLY A 152 32.82 26.42 8.88
C GLY A 152 31.32 26.70 9.05
N ASP A 153 30.43 26.02 8.33
CA ASP A 153 28.99 26.20 8.50
C ASP A 153 28.51 25.74 9.90
N ILE A 154 27.44 26.36 10.39
CA ILE A 154 26.79 26.04 11.66
C ILE A 154 25.36 25.58 11.37
N VAL A 155 24.97 24.42 11.91
CA VAL A 155 23.62 23.87 11.80
C VAL A 155 22.97 23.85 13.18
N ASN A 156 21.94 24.66 13.38
CA ASN A 156 21.11 24.64 14.58
C ASN A 156 19.86 23.82 14.29
N VAL A 157 19.60 22.81 15.11
CA VAL A 157 18.48 21.88 14.91
C VAL A 157 17.52 22.03 16.09
N MET A 158 16.27 22.38 15.80
CA MET A 158 15.19 22.49 16.78
C MET A 158 14.17 21.39 16.53
N ILE A 159 13.92 20.55 17.52
CA ILE A 159 13.00 19.42 17.39
C ILE A 159 11.82 19.67 18.33
N GLY A 160 10.61 19.71 17.78
CA GLY A 160 9.34 19.77 18.51
C GLY A 160 8.69 18.39 18.61
N PRO A 161 9.10 17.53 19.55
CA PRO A 161 8.47 16.23 19.68
C PRO A 161 7.03 16.33 20.20
N ARG A 162 6.09 15.62 19.57
CA ARG A 162 4.67 15.58 19.96
C ARG A 162 4.34 14.44 20.91
N SER A 163 5.09 13.35 20.82
CA SER A 163 5.02 12.18 21.70
C SER A 163 5.11 12.56 23.19
N GLN A 164 4.22 12.10 24.07
CA GLN A 164 4.43 12.21 25.54
C GLN A 164 5.42 11.16 26.11
N ALA A 165 6.17 10.45 25.25
CA ALA A 165 7.11 9.36 25.56
C ALA A 165 6.61 8.31 26.57
N LYS A 166 5.28 8.11 26.70
CA LYS A 166 4.63 7.26 27.71
C LYS A 166 4.94 5.74 27.60
N GLY A 167 5.86 5.32 26.73
CA GLY A 167 6.09 3.90 26.45
C GLY A 167 7.46 3.51 25.91
N ALA A 168 8.49 4.37 25.94
CA ALA A 168 9.81 4.07 25.33
C ALA A 168 10.47 2.76 25.81
N PHE A 169 10.09 2.25 27.00
CA PHE A 169 10.65 1.05 27.64
C PHE A 169 9.59 0.01 28.07
N GLY A 170 8.38 0.05 27.51
CA GLY A 170 7.30 -0.88 27.89
C GLY A 170 6.79 -0.66 29.32
N VAL A 171 6.68 -1.73 30.12
CA VAL A 171 6.18 -1.71 31.52
C VAL A 171 7.03 -0.83 32.46
N TRP A 172 8.25 -0.48 32.05
CA TRP A 172 9.17 0.36 32.80
C TRP A 172 9.06 1.81 32.32
N LYS A 173 8.07 2.55 32.80
CA LYS A 173 7.94 3.99 32.53
C LYS A 173 9.23 4.73 32.92
N PRO A 174 9.85 5.56 32.05
CA PRO A 174 10.38 6.82 32.56
C PRO A 174 9.16 7.63 32.97
N ALA A 175 9.09 8.00 34.24
CA ALA A 175 8.08 8.94 34.72
C ALA A 175 8.30 10.37 34.17
N ASP A 176 9.34 10.58 33.35
CA ASP A 176 9.86 11.86 32.94
C ASP A 176 10.14 11.91 31.42
N TYR A 177 9.25 12.59 30.71
CA TYR A 177 9.33 12.86 29.27
C TYR A 177 10.55 13.72 28.91
N ASP A 178 10.91 14.68 29.78
CA ASP A 178 12.03 15.59 29.55
C ASP A 178 13.36 14.79 29.56
N PHE A 179 13.47 13.76 30.42
CA PHE A 179 14.63 12.87 30.48
C PHE A 179 14.84 12.04 29.20
N TYR A 180 13.78 11.51 28.58
CA TYR A 180 13.90 10.73 27.35
C TYR A 180 14.46 11.58 26.19
N TYR A 181 13.96 12.80 26.02
CA TYR A 181 14.44 13.69 24.97
C TYR A 181 15.86 14.20 25.25
N GLU A 182 16.20 14.46 26.51
CA GLU A 182 17.58 14.79 26.87
C GLU A 182 18.55 13.63 26.55
N PHE A 183 18.14 12.39 26.81
CA PHE A 183 18.91 11.21 26.43
C PHE A 183 19.05 11.08 24.90
N LEU A 184 17.94 11.21 24.16
CA LEU A 184 17.93 11.14 22.69
C LEU A 184 18.85 12.21 22.09
N MET A 185 18.80 13.45 22.58
CA MET A 185 19.67 14.53 22.10
C MET A 185 21.15 14.22 22.36
N LYS A 186 21.51 13.79 23.57
CA LYS A 186 22.89 13.38 23.88
C LYS A 186 23.37 12.22 23.02
N GLN A 187 22.48 11.32 22.65
CA GLN A 187 22.79 10.22 21.73
C GLN A 187 23.04 10.75 20.32
N LEU A 188 22.13 11.57 19.77
CA LEU A 188 22.29 12.16 18.44
C LEU A 188 23.54 13.04 18.35
N GLU A 189 23.85 13.86 19.37
CA GLU A 189 25.08 14.67 19.41
C GLU A 189 26.34 13.81 19.25
N LYS A 190 26.41 12.68 19.96
CA LYS A 190 27.54 11.74 19.85
C LYS A 190 27.60 11.08 18.47
N GLU A 191 26.44 10.66 17.94
CA GLU A 191 26.35 9.98 16.64
C GLU A 191 26.71 10.91 15.47
N PHE A 192 26.37 12.20 15.55
CA PHE A 192 26.70 13.18 14.51
C PHE A 192 28.09 13.82 14.66
N GLN A 193 28.78 13.63 15.79
CA GLN A 193 30.12 14.19 16.02
C GLN A 193 31.14 13.80 14.91
N PRO A 194 31.23 12.54 14.45
CA PRO A 194 32.14 12.17 13.38
C PRO A 194 31.81 12.87 12.05
N LEU A 195 30.52 13.01 11.72
CA LEU A 195 30.07 13.72 10.53
C LEU A 195 30.43 15.22 10.60
N ALA A 196 30.21 15.84 11.75
CA ALA A 196 30.56 17.23 12.01
C ALA A 196 32.07 17.47 11.86
N GLN A 197 32.90 16.57 12.41
CA GLN A 197 34.36 16.61 12.27
C GLN A 197 34.80 16.42 10.82
N GLN A 198 34.24 15.43 10.12
CA GLN A 198 34.57 15.14 8.73
C GLN A 198 34.25 16.32 7.80
N LYS A 199 33.07 16.95 7.99
CA LYS A 199 32.64 18.12 7.20
C LYS A 199 33.19 19.44 7.72
N LYS A 200 33.84 19.44 8.89
CA LYS A 200 34.33 20.63 9.61
C LYS A 200 33.24 21.67 9.81
N ILE A 201 32.08 21.21 10.27
CA ILE A 201 30.91 22.02 10.58
C ILE A 201 30.60 21.92 12.08
N GLU A 202 29.79 22.84 12.58
CA GLU A 202 29.23 22.75 13.94
C GLU A 202 27.75 22.33 13.85
N ILE A 203 27.35 21.30 14.60
CA ILE A 203 25.95 20.88 14.72
C ILE A 203 25.51 21.09 16.17
N LYS A 204 24.43 21.85 16.37
CA LYS A 204 23.83 22.14 17.67
C LYS A 204 22.41 21.60 17.69
N LEU A 205 22.11 20.74 18.66
CA LEU A 205 20.78 20.16 18.84
C LEU A 205 20.10 20.86 20.03
N GLU A 206 18.89 21.37 19.82
CA GLU A 206 18.07 21.99 20.86
C GLU A 206 16.72 21.25 20.98
N CYS A 207 16.47 20.72 22.19
CA CYS A 207 15.21 20.08 22.56
C CYS A 207 14.88 20.44 24.02
N ASP A 208 14.26 21.60 24.23
CA ASP A 208 13.55 21.94 25.47
C ASP A 208 12.06 21.81 25.13
N THR A 209 11.45 20.69 25.49
CA THR A 209 10.10 20.31 25.08
C THR A 209 9.03 21.38 25.38
N ARG A 210 9.23 22.19 26.43
CA ARG A 210 8.29 23.25 26.83
C ARG A 210 8.52 24.57 26.10
N LYS A 211 9.77 24.87 25.73
CA LYS A 211 10.13 26.13 25.04
C LYS A 211 10.22 25.98 23.53
N VAL A 212 10.75 24.86 23.05
CA VAL A 212 10.98 24.58 21.62
C VAL A 212 9.67 24.36 20.87
N VAL A 213 8.70 23.65 21.45
CA VAL A 213 7.36 23.46 20.86
C VAL A 213 6.62 24.80 20.65
N LYS A 214 7.00 25.84 21.41
CA LYS A 214 6.44 27.19 21.30
C LYS A 214 7.22 28.11 20.35
N LYS A 215 8.31 27.65 19.76
CA LYS A 215 9.09 28.47 18.82
C LYS A 215 8.42 28.52 17.46
N ALA A 216 8.41 29.71 16.86
CA ALA A 216 7.82 29.96 15.54
C ALA A 216 8.36 29.02 14.46
N GLU A 217 9.63 28.61 14.55
CA GLU A 217 10.26 27.74 13.56
C GLU A 217 9.76 26.29 13.64
N VAL A 218 9.45 25.80 14.84
CA VAL A 218 8.83 24.49 15.02
C VAL A 218 7.37 24.53 14.59
N LEU A 219 6.65 25.62 14.87
CA LEU A 219 5.29 25.83 14.35
C LEU A 219 5.29 25.92 12.81
N ALA A 220 6.32 26.51 12.21
CA ALA A 220 6.50 26.45 10.76
C ALA A 220 6.70 25.01 10.27
N ALA A 221 7.45 24.18 10.99
CA ALA A 221 7.59 22.76 10.66
C ALA A 221 6.23 22.01 10.72
N ASP A 222 5.38 22.27 11.73
CA ASP A 222 3.99 21.76 11.79
C ASP A 222 3.20 22.14 10.53
N LEU A 223 3.18 23.44 10.19
CA LEU A 223 2.43 23.97 9.06
C LEU A 223 2.84 23.30 7.73
N PHE A 224 4.14 23.16 7.50
CA PHE A 224 4.66 22.53 6.29
C PHE A 224 4.41 21.02 6.29
N LEU A 225 4.54 20.33 7.42
CA LEU A 225 4.26 18.90 7.51
C LEU A 225 2.76 18.60 7.30
N GLY A 226 1.89 19.45 7.84
CA GLY A 226 0.45 19.42 7.58
C GLY A 226 0.09 19.64 6.12
N ASN A 227 0.72 20.63 5.46
CA ASN A 227 0.53 20.88 4.03
C ASN A 227 1.03 19.72 3.14
N GLU A 228 2.03 18.93 3.56
CA GLU A 228 2.46 17.74 2.81
C GLU A 228 1.33 16.72 2.68
N LYS A 229 0.52 16.60 3.76
CA LYS A 229 -0.57 15.64 3.85
C LYS A 229 -1.81 16.08 3.07
N THR A 230 -2.16 17.37 3.08
CA THR A 230 -3.35 17.88 2.37
C THR A 230 -3.07 18.35 0.95
N ARG A 231 -1.82 18.75 0.65
CA ARG A 231 -1.37 19.30 -0.63
C ARG A 231 -2.15 20.53 -1.12
N ASP A 232 -2.63 21.35 -0.20
CA ASP A 232 -3.37 22.57 -0.55
C ASP A 232 -2.48 23.61 -1.26
N ILE A 233 -1.21 23.70 -0.85
CA ILE A 233 -0.22 24.54 -1.51
C ILE A 233 0.73 23.65 -2.31
N LYS A 234 0.44 23.57 -3.61
CA LYS A 234 1.16 22.72 -4.57
C LYS A 234 2.58 23.19 -4.88
N ASP A 235 2.89 24.46 -4.60
CA ASP A 235 4.19 25.06 -4.90
C ASP A 235 5.29 24.64 -3.91
N VAL A 236 4.91 24.08 -2.75
CA VAL A 236 5.89 23.57 -1.79
C VAL A 236 6.50 22.28 -2.34
N LYS A 237 7.80 22.34 -2.65
CA LYS A 237 8.60 21.17 -3.02
C LYS A 237 9.23 20.55 -1.78
N TYR A 238 8.82 19.32 -1.46
CA TYR A 238 9.38 18.57 -0.34
C TYR A 238 10.58 17.74 -0.79
N CYS A 239 11.73 17.96 -0.14
CA CYS A 239 12.86 17.05 -0.21
C CYS A 239 12.53 15.78 0.58
N LYS A 240 12.29 14.68 -0.12
CA LYS A 240 12.04 13.38 0.52
C LYS A 240 13.36 12.75 0.97
N ILE A 241 13.41 12.31 2.22
CA ILE A 241 14.56 11.63 2.81
C ILE A 241 14.15 10.18 3.10
N SER A 242 14.65 9.26 2.28
CA SER A 242 14.32 7.83 2.35
C SER A 242 15.02 7.16 3.51
N PHE A 243 14.26 6.46 4.36
CA PHE A 243 14.80 5.64 5.42
C PHE A 243 15.79 4.59 4.86
N GLN A 244 15.43 3.93 3.76
CA GLN A 244 16.23 2.84 3.17
C GLN A 244 17.59 3.34 2.65
N ASP A 245 17.65 4.59 2.16
CA ASP A 245 18.87 5.15 1.56
C ASP A 245 19.88 5.60 2.64
N TYR A 246 19.38 6.12 3.76
CA TYR A 246 20.23 6.81 4.75
C TYR A 246 20.40 6.05 6.07
N TYR A 247 19.63 5.00 6.34
CA TYR A 247 19.69 4.27 7.62
C TYR A 247 21.07 3.66 7.90
N TRP A 248 21.67 2.99 6.91
CA TRP A 248 22.99 2.36 7.08
C TRP A 248 24.14 3.34 7.13
N PRO A 249 24.18 4.36 6.25
CA PRO A 249 25.12 5.45 6.42
C PRO A 249 25.05 6.08 7.82
N ALA A 250 23.85 6.22 8.40
CA ALA A 250 23.66 6.75 9.75
C ALA A 250 24.21 5.88 10.87
N LEU A 251 24.46 4.59 10.62
CA LEU A 251 25.09 3.65 11.56
C LEU A 251 26.63 3.61 11.44
N GLY A 252 27.24 4.57 10.73
CA GLY A 252 28.69 4.74 10.69
C GLY A 252 29.45 3.85 9.69
N MET A 253 30.79 3.89 9.76
CA MET A 253 31.68 3.23 8.77
C MET A 253 31.70 1.69 8.85
N ASN A 254 31.24 1.10 9.97
CA ASN A 254 31.14 -0.35 10.12
C ASN A 254 29.87 -0.74 10.90
N PRO A 255 28.69 -0.69 10.25
CA PRO A 255 27.41 -0.91 10.91
C PRO A 255 27.32 -2.30 11.57
N VAL A 256 28.00 -3.30 11.00
CA VAL A 256 28.03 -4.66 11.53
C VAL A 256 28.70 -4.71 12.90
N GLU A 257 29.88 -4.10 13.04
CA GLU A 257 30.62 -4.09 14.31
C GLU A 257 29.91 -3.26 15.37
N GLU A 258 29.29 -2.15 14.97
CA GLU A 258 28.54 -1.29 15.88
C GLU A 258 27.31 -1.99 16.46
N ILE A 259 26.53 -2.68 15.62
CA ILE A 259 25.38 -3.47 16.08
C ILE A 259 25.83 -4.56 17.06
N VAL A 260 26.90 -5.30 16.74
CA VAL A 260 27.41 -6.37 17.61
C VAL A 260 27.94 -5.80 18.92
N LYS A 261 28.73 -4.73 18.89
CA LYS A 261 29.26 -4.08 20.11
C LYS A 261 28.13 -3.55 20.98
N SER A 262 27.09 -2.97 20.39
CA SER A 262 25.92 -2.51 21.12
C SER A 262 25.18 -3.66 21.81
N TYR A 263 25.05 -4.80 21.14
CA TYR A 263 24.49 -6.02 21.73
C TYR A 263 25.37 -6.56 22.88
N GLU A 264 26.67 -6.71 22.66
CA GLU A 264 27.61 -7.25 23.66
C GLU A 264 27.73 -6.36 24.91
N ASN A 265 27.55 -5.04 24.76
CA ASN A 265 27.52 -4.10 25.88
C ASN A 265 26.16 -4.02 26.60
N GLY A 266 25.15 -4.78 26.17
CA GLY A 266 23.80 -4.74 26.75
C GLY A 266 22.98 -3.50 26.37
N ASN A 267 23.43 -2.70 25.39
CA ASN A 267 22.74 -1.50 24.93
C ASN A 267 21.67 -1.78 23.87
N CYS A 268 21.61 -3.01 23.32
CA CYS A 268 20.66 -3.42 22.29
C CYS A 268 20.12 -4.83 22.59
N ARG A 269 18.79 -5.01 22.56
CA ARG A 269 18.17 -6.33 22.75
C ARG A 269 18.58 -7.30 21.63
N PRO A 270 18.67 -8.61 21.92
CA PRO A 270 19.07 -9.62 20.94
C PRO A 270 18.24 -9.57 19.64
N ILE A 271 16.91 -9.49 19.77
CA ILE A 271 15.97 -9.41 18.63
C ILE A 271 16.31 -8.21 17.72
N MET A 272 16.51 -7.03 18.30
CA MET A 272 16.84 -5.82 17.55
C MET A 272 18.18 -5.94 16.82
N ALA A 273 19.20 -6.44 17.51
CA ALA A 273 20.52 -6.64 16.93
C ALA A 273 20.48 -7.64 15.78
N PHE A 274 19.80 -8.78 15.97
CA PHE A 274 19.61 -9.79 14.93
C PHE A 274 18.89 -9.21 13.71
N SER A 275 17.76 -8.54 13.91
CA SER A 275 16.95 -8.00 12.83
C SER A 275 17.64 -6.91 12.03
N ARG A 276 18.43 -6.04 12.69
CA ARG A 276 19.30 -5.08 11.98
C ARG A 276 20.36 -5.81 11.13
N LEU A 277 21.00 -6.84 11.66
CA LEU A 277 21.96 -7.64 10.87
C LEU A 277 21.30 -8.37 9.70
N LEU A 278 20.09 -8.90 9.88
CA LEU A 278 19.33 -9.55 8.82
C LEU A 278 18.93 -8.56 7.72
N HIS A 279 18.49 -7.34 8.07
CA HIS A 279 18.18 -6.29 7.10
C HIS A 279 19.43 -5.85 6.32
N LEU A 280 20.55 -5.67 7.01
CA LEU A 280 21.82 -5.32 6.37
C LEU A 280 22.28 -6.40 5.39
N TYR A 281 22.21 -7.67 5.81
CA TYR A 281 22.51 -8.80 4.94
C TYR A 281 21.64 -8.79 3.67
N ALA A 282 20.32 -8.61 3.82
CA ALA A 282 19.42 -8.58 2.68
C ALA A 282 19.71 -7.43 1.71
N LEU A 283 20.05 -6.25 2.22
CA LEU A 283 20.40 -5.12 1.36
C LEU A 283 21.74 -5.31 0.64
N GLN A 284 22.70 -5.95 1.29
CA GLN A 284 23.96 -6.33 0.62
C GLN A 284 23.72 -7.39 -0.46
N CYS A 285 22.81 -8.34 -0.24
CA CYS A 285 22.39 -9.28 -1.28
C CYS A 285 21.71 -8.57 -2.46
N LEU A 286 20.82 -7.61 -2.20
CA LEU A 286 20.16 -6.83 -3.25
C LEU A 286 21.14 -5.99 -4.09
N LYS A 287 22.22 -5.52 -3.47
CA LYS A 287 23.29 -4.75 -4.14
C LYS A 287 24.41 -5.62 -4.73
N GLU A 288 24.28 -6.95 -4.65
CA GLU A 288 25.30 -7.92 -5.07
C GLU A 288 26.68 -7.69 -4.42
N GLU A 289 26.71 -7.17 -3.19
CA GLU A 289 27.94 -6.84 -2.49
C GLU A 289 28.65 -8.09 -1.95
N LYS A 290 29.92 -8.28 -2.31
CA LYS A 290 30.76 -9.43 -1.85
C LYS A 290 30.89 -9.55 -0.33
N ASN A 291 30.69 -8.46 0.41
CA ASN A 291 30.83 -8.41 1.87
C ASN A 291 29.62 -8.98 2.64
N ALA A 292 28.50 -9.31 1.97
CA ALA A 292 27.30 -9.93 2.56
C ALA A 292 27.62 -11.15 3.43
N ILE A 293 28.60 -11.94 3.01
CA ILE A 293 29.01 -13.19 3.68
C ILE A 293 29.48 -12.96 5.13
N SER A 294 30.01 -11.78 5.45
CA SER A 294 30.55 -11.47 6.78
C SER A 294 29.49 -11.20 7.86
N VAL A 295 28.26 -10.84 7.46
CA VAL A 295 27.16 -10.47 8.36
C VAL A 295 26.47 -11.71 8.96
N LEU A 296 26.26 -12.72 8.13
CA LEU A 296 25.46 -13.90 8.48
C LEU A 296 26.02 -14.70 9.67
N PRO A 297 27.34 -14.93 9.83
CA PRO A 297 27.88 -15.60 11.02
C PRO A 297 27.58 -14.85 12.33
N LYS A 298 27.63 -13.51 12.30
CA LYS A 298 27.31 -12.66 13.46
C LYS A 298 25.82 -12.70 13.78
N ALA A 299 24.96 -12.60 12.76
CA ALA A 299 23.52 -12.76 12.91
C ALA A 299 23.16 -14.14 13.50
N LYS A 300 23.77 -15.22 12.99
CA LYS A 300 23.56 -16.60 13.47
C LYS A 300 23.91 -16.75 14.95
N ARG A 301 24.98 -16.09 15.44
CA ARG A 301 25.35 -16.12 16.86
C ARG A 301 24.25 -15.51 17.74
N ILE A 302 23.70 -14.36 17.35
CA ILE A 302 22.64 -13.68 18.10
C ILE A 302 21.32 -14.47 18.04
N LEU A 303 20.96 -15.02 16.87
CA LEU A 303 19.76 -15.85 16.72
C LEU A 303 19.79 -17.09 17.62
N LYS A 304 20.97 -17.70 17.82
CA LYS A 304 21.13 -18.79 18.79
C LYS A 304 20.84 -18.37 20.22
N ALA A 305 21.19 -17.14 20.60
CA ALA A 305 20.88 -16.61 21.92
C ALA A 305 19.37 -16.37 22.07
N ILE A 306 18.72 -15.81 21.05
CA ILE A 306 17.24 -15.66 21.01
C ILE A 306 16.56 -17.03 21.18
N ALA A 307 17.00 -18.05 20.42
CA ALA A 307 16.39 -19.38 20.45
C ALA A 307 16.59 -20.15 21.78
N GLN A 308 17.50 -19.70 22.66
CA GLN A 308 17.70 -20.29 23.99
C GLN A 308 16.72 -19.75 25.04
N GLU A 309 16.09 -18.59 24.78
CA GLU A 309 15.16 -17.94 25.69
C GLU A 309 13.75 -17.98 25.11
N GLU A 310 12.85 -18.73 25.75
CA GLU A 310 11.49 -18.99 25.27
C GLU A 310 10.71 -17.69 24.98
N MET A 311 10.72 -16.73 25.92
CA MET A 311 10.03 -15.44 25.76
C MET A 311 10.61 -14.60 24.62
N GLU A 312 11.94 -14.57 24.46
CA GLU A 312 12.58 -13.82 23.37
C GLU A 312 12.27 -14.46 22.01
N MET A 313 12.24 -15.80 21.93
CA MET A 313 11.88 -16.50 20.71
C MET A 313 10.41 -16.30 20.34
N GLU A 314 9.48 -16.30 21.30
CA GLU A 314 8.07 -15.98 21.07
C GLU A 314 7.89 -14.55 20.54
N GLU A 315 8.55 -13.57 21.18
CA GLU A 315 8.56 -12.17 20.74
C GLU A 315 9.16 -12.04 19.33
N PHE A 316 10.26 -12.75 19.05
CA PHE A 316 10.90 -12.77 17.74
C PHE A 316 9.99 -13.32 16.65
N VAL A 317 9.29 -14.43 16.89
CA VAL A 317 8.37 -15.03 15.91
C VAL A 317 7.22 -14.10 15.59
N SER A 318 6.60 -13.49 16.61
CA SER A 318 5.53 -12.51 16.42
C SER A 318 6.00 -11.30 15.62
N PHE A 319 7.20 -10.82 15.94
CA PHE A 319 7.83 -9.70 15.27
C PHE A 319 8.18 -9.99 13.79
N LEU A 320 8.70 -11.18 13.52
CA LEU A 320 9.07 -11.65 12.19
C LEU A 320 7.85 -11.74 11.28
N ASP A 321 6.75 -12.34 11.77
CA ASP A 321 5.51 -12.50 11.00
C ASP A 321 4.98 -11.14 10.54
N LYS A 322 4.86 -10.19 11.47
CA LYS A 322 4.41 -8.83 11.19
C LYS A 322 5.32 -8.12 10.19
N THR A 323 6.63 -8.28 10.34
CA THR A 323 7.60 -7.63 9.44
C THR A 323 7.47 -8.15 8.00
N LEU A 324 7.35 -9.47 7.83
CA LEU A 324 7.20 -10.09 6.52
C LEU A 324 5.89 -9.66 5.85
N GLU A 325 4.78 -9.65 6.59
CA GLU A 325 3.50 -9.14 6.08
C GLU A 325 3.61 -7.69 5.59
N ASN A 326 4.27 -6.82 6.38
CA ASN A 326 4.47 -5.42 6.02
C ASN A 326 5.34 -5.26 4.76
N LEU A 327 6.42 -6.03 4.61
CA LEU A 327 7.27 -6.00 3.42
C LEU A 327 6.53 -6.48 2.17
N ILE A 328 5.74 -7.55 2.26
CA ILE A 328 4.97 -8.08 1.12
C ILE A 328 3.90 -7.07 0.67
N VAL A 329 3.27 -6.37 1.60
CA VAL A 329 2.23 -5.38 1.30
C VAL A 329 2.82 -4.12 0.68
N SER A 330 3.89 -3.61 1.27
CA SER A 330 4.57 -2.39 0.81
C SER A 330 5.30 -2.56 -0.52
N ARG A 331 5.22 -3.73 -1.16
CA ARG A 331 5.72 -3.97 -2.53
C ARG A 331 5.14 -3.01 -3.57
N ALA A 332 3.92 -2.51 -3.34
CA ALA A 332 3.28 -1.52 -4.20
C ALA A 332 4.00 -0.16 -4.18
N GLU A 333 4.75 0.12 -3.10
CA GLU A 333 5.48 1.37 -2.91
C GLU A 333 6.94 1.24 -3.36
N ALA A 334 7.57 0.07 -3.12
CA ALA A 334 8.91 -0.25 -3.58
C ALA A 334 9.04 -1.75 -3.90
N SER A 335 9.41 -2.08 -5.14
CA SER A 335 9.50 -3.45 -5.65
C SER A 335 10.51 -4.32 -4.88
N GLU A 336 11.52 -3.68 -4.29
CA GLU A 336 12.60 -4.27 -3.51
C GLU A 336 12.11 -4.88 -2.20
N ASN A 337 10.99 -4.41 -1.65
CA ASN A 337 10.45 -4.90 -0.38
C ASN A 337 10.05 -6.38 -0.46
N MET A 338 9.46 -6.81 -1.58
CA MET A 338 9.11 -8.22 -1.80
C MET A 338 10.36 -9.10 -1.91
N LYS A 339 11.43 -8.61 -2.57
CA LYS A 339 12.71 -9.33 -2.64
C LYS A 339 13.40 -9.41 -1.26
N MET A 340 13.29 -8.37 -0.43
CA MET A 340 13.79 -8.42 0.94
C MET A 340 13.07 -9.48 1.78
N ALA A 341 11.74 -9.55 1.69
CA ALA A 341 10.96 -10.58 2.38
C ALA A 341 11.39 -11.99 1.95
N GLU A 342 11.64 -12.19 0.65
CA GLU A 342 12.15 -13.46 0.12
C GLU A 342 13.52 -13.82 0.69
N ILE A 343 14.46 -12.86 0.73
CA ILE A 343 15.79 -13.07 1.32
C ILE A 343 15.67 -13.42 2.80
N TYR A 344 14.76 -12.77 3.55
CA TYR A 344 14.53 -13.09 4.97
C TYR A 344 14.08 -14.53 5.15
N CYS A 345 13.05 -14.95 4.41
CA CYS A 345 12.54 -16.32 4.49
C CYS A 345 13.61 -17.36 4.16
N GLN A 346 14.29 -17.19 3.02
CA GLN A 346 15.33 -18.13 2.60
C GLN A 346 16.50 -18.18 3.58
N THR A 347 16.94 -17.02 4.08
CA THR A 347 18.07 -16.94 5.02
C THR A 347 17.74 -17.63 6.33
N LEU A 348 16.57 -17.36 6.90
CA LEU A 348 16.16 -17.95 8.18
C LEU A 348 15.90 -19.46 8.07
N LEU A 349 15.28 -19.93 6.99
CA LEU A 349 15.12 -21.36 6.72
C LEU A 349 16.47 -22.06 6.49
N ASN A 350 17.46 -21.39 5.90
CA ASN A 350 18.81 -21.94 5.77
C ASN A 350 19.56 -21.99 7.12
N LEU A 351 19.30 -21.04 8.02
CA LEU A 351 19.91 -21.02 9.36
C LEU A 351 19.28 -22.07 10.29
N TYR A 352 17.99 -22.36 10.11
CA TYR A 352 17.21 -23.37 10.83
C TYR A 352 16.48 -24.28 9.83
N PRO A 353 17.20 -25.24 9.21
CA PRO A 353 16.63 -26.12 8.19
C PRO A 353 15.50 -26.98 8.76
N LEU A 354 14.64 -27.44 7.86
CA LEU A 354 13.55 -28.37 8.16
C LEU A 354 14.14 -29.75 8.50
N GLU A 355 14.44 -29.98 9.77
CA GLU A 355 14.98 -31.25 10.26
C GLU A 355 13.85 -32.19 10.72
N SER A 356 13.90 -33.44 10.25
CA SER A 356 13.01 -34.50 10.73
C SER A 356 13.27 -34.75 12.22
N GLY A 357 12.29 -34.45 13.07
CA GLY A 357 12.39 -34.62 14.53
C GLY A 357 12.64 -33.32 15.32
N GLN A 358 12.53 -32.14 14.70
CA GLN A 358 12.47 -30.89 15.46
C GLN A 358 11.21 -30.88 16.34
N GLU A 359 11.39 -30.80 17.66
CA GLU A 359 10.30 -30.80 18.64
C GLU A 359 10.07 -29.44 19.31
N ASN A 360 10.99 -28.48 19.16
CA ASN A 360 10.83 -27.15 19.76
C ASN A 360 9.65 -26.39 19.09
N PRO A 361 8.54 -26.13 19.81
CA PRO A 361 7.33 -25.55 19.21
C PRO A 361 7.56 -24.15 18.63
N LEU A 362 8.44 -23.34 19.24
CA LEU A 362 8.72 -21.98 18.78
C LEU A 362 9.58 -21.95 17.51
N ILE A 363 10.52 -22.90 17.37
CA ILE A 363 11.27 -23.07 16.12
C ILE A 363 10.34 -23.56 15.01
N LEU A 364 9.48 -24.53 15.30
CA LEU A 364 8.46 -24.99 14.35
C LEU A 364 7.52 -23.84 13.96
N ARG A 365 7.13 -22.99 14.92
CA ARG A 365 6.28 -21.82 14.66
C ARG A 365 6.98 -20.80 13.77
N MET A 366 8.27 -20.53 14.00
CA MET A 366 9.08 -19.70 13.11
C MET A 366 9.09 -20.27 11.69
N GLN A 367 9.37 -21.56 11.53
CA GLN A 367 9.41 -22.22 10.23
C GLN A 367 8.05 -22.15 9.53
N GLU A 368 6.94 -22.37 10.25
CA GLU A 368 5.57 -22.21 9.73
C GLU A 368 5.33 -20.80 9.18
N VAL A 369 5.69 -19.77 9.95
CA VAL A 369 5.56 -18.37 9.53
C VAL A 369 6.33 -18.13 8.23
N LEU A 370 7.60 -18.54 8.18
CA LEU A 370 8.46 -18.34 7.01
C LEU A 370 7.89 -19.01 5.74
N MET A 371 7.45 -20.26 5.86
CA MET A 371 6.87 -21.01 4.75
C MET A 371 5.54 -20.41 4.29
N ARG A 372 4.68 -19.98 5.21
CA ARG A 372 3.43 -19.29 4.88
C ARG A 372 3.67 -17.99 4.12
N GLN A 373 4.70 -17.23 4.50
CA GLN A 373 5.06 -15.99 3.83
C GLN A 373 5.72 -16.24 2.46
N GLN A 374 6.47 -17.35 2.28
CA GLN A 374 6.94 -17.75 0.94
C GLN A 374 5.79 -18.03 -0.03
N ILE A 375 4.72 -18.68 0.44
CA ILE A 375 3.51 -18.93 -0.37
C ILE A 375 2.78 -17.62 -0.69
N ALA A 376 2.74 -16.66 0.25
CA ALA A 376 2.18 -15.33 0.00
C ALA A 376 3.03 -14.53 -1.02
N ILE A 377 4.37 -14.63 -0.96
CA ILE A 377 5.25 -14.02 -1.96
C ILE A 377 4.99 -14.66 -3.33
N GLU A 378 4.88 -15.98 -3.40
CA GLU A 378 4.60 -16.72 -4.64
C GLU A 378 3.25 -16.34 -5.25
N SER A 379 2.20 -16.20 -4.43
CA SER A 379 0.86 -15.80 -4.90
C SER A 379 0.87 -14.42 -5.56
N HIS A 380 1.72 -13.51 -5.07
CA HIS A 380 1.88 -12.17 -5.63
C HIS A 380 2.83 -12.08 -6.83
N LYS A 381 3.75 -13.05 -6.99
CA LYS A 381 4.65 -13.10 -8.16
C LYS A 381 3.97 -13.61 -9.43
N GLY A 382 2.87 -14.37 -9.30
CA GLY A 382 2.13 -14.92 -10.45
C GLY A 382 2.93 -15.93 -11.28
N SER A 383 3.87 -16.65 -10.68
CA SER A 383 4.70 -17.64 -11.37
C SER A 383 3.85 -18.86 -11.76
N ILE A 384 3.97 -19.30 -13.01
CA ILE A 384 3.31 -20.51 -13.57
C ILE A 384 4.32 -21.54 -14.08
N GLU A 385 5.61 -21.35 -13.77
CA GLU A 385 6.67 -22.28 -14.21
C GLU A 385 6.54 -23.64 -13.53
N ASN A 386 7.30 -24.65 -14.00
CA ASN A 386 7.27 -26.05 -13.52
C ASN A 386 7.50 -26.27 -12.01
N ASN A 387 7.75 -25.21 -11.22
CA ASN A 387 7.90 -25.23 -9.77
C ASN A 387 6.82 -24.43 -9.02
N ALA A 388 5.78 -23.93 -9.71
CA ALA A 388 4.67 -23.22 -9.08
C ALA A 388 3.94 -24.15 -8.10
N GLY A 389 3.84 -23.73 -6.84
CA GLY A 389 3.29 -24.54 -5.75
C GLY A 389 4.31 -25.42 -5.03
N LYS A 390 5.61 -25.33 -5.32
CA LYS A 390 6.65 -26.05 -4.57
C LYS A 390 6.62 -25.69 -3.08
N TYR A 391 6.52 -24.41 -2.75
CA TYR A 391 6.43 -23.97 -1.35
C TYR A 391 5.14 -24.48 -0.68
N LEU A 392 4.06 -24.60 -1.44
CA LEU A 392 2.80 -25.17 -0.97
C LEU A 392 2.95 -26.66 -0.65
N GLU A 393 3.62 -27.44 -1.50
CA GLU A 393 3.88 -28.86 -1.25
C GLU A 393 4.78 -29.06 -0.03
N GLU A 394 5.86 -28.28 0.08
CA GLU A 394 6.76 -28.28 1.24
C GLU A 394 5.97 -27.96 2.53
N TYR A 395 5.10 -26.93 2.49
CA TYR A 395 4.26 -26.56 3.62
C TYR A 395 3.23 -27.64 3.97
N ARG A 396 2.56 -28.24 2.99
CA ARG A 396 1.60 -29.32 3.22
C ARG A 396 2.25 -30.51 3.91
N GLY A 397 3.46 -30.88 3.50
CA GLY A 397 4.28 -31.89 4.18
C GLY A 397 4.58 -31.49 5.63
N PHE A 398 5.12 -30.28 5.83
CA PHE A 398 5.45 -29.76 7.15
C PHE A 398 4.23 -29.71 8.09
N PHE A 399 3.11 -29.15 7.63
CA PHE A 399 1.87 -29.05 8.40
C PHE A 399 1.31 -30.44 8.72
N ALA A 400 1.34 -31.39 7.79
CA ALA A 400 0.88 -32.74 8.06
C ALA A 400 1.65 -33.43 9.19
N THR A 401 2.95 -33.15 9.31
CA THR A 401 3.84 -33.70 10.34
C THR A 401 3.74 -32.97 11.69
N HIS A 402 3.55 -31.65 11.69
CA HIS A 402 3.73 -30.82 12.89
C HIS A 402 2.45 -30.10 13.39
N LYS A 403 1.32 -30.20 12.70
CA LYS A 403 0.06 -29.49 13.08
C LYS A 403 -0.42 -29.77 14.50
N GLU A 404 -0.20 -30.96 15.06
CA GLU A 404 -0.61 -31.30 16.42
C GLU A 404 0.18 -30.52 17.48
N ILE A 405 1.46 -30.24 17.20
CA ILE A 405 2.34 -29.45 18.08
C ILE A 405 2.02 -27.96 17.95
N LEU A 406 1.85 -27.49 16.71
CA LEU A 406 1.64 -26.07 16.41
C LEU A 406 0.25 -25.56 16.77
N TYR A 407 -0.76 -26.41 16.61
CA TYR A 407 -2.17 -26.04 16.74
C TYR A 407 -2.89 -27.13 17.55
N PRO A 408 -2.93 -27.01 18.89
CA PRO A 408 -3.47 -28.06 19.76
C PRO A 408 -4.95 -28.35 19.49
N THR A 409 -5.73 -27.36 19.06
CA THR A 409 -7.17 -27.53 18.83
C THR A 409 -7.49 -27.94 17.39
N ILE A 410 -8.56 -28.72 17.21
CA ILE A 410 -9.07 -29.09 15.88
C ILE A 410 -9.52 -27.84 15.10
N GLY A 411 -10.07 -26.83 15.79
CA GLY A 411 -10.55 -25.59 15.19
C GLY A 411 -9.43 -24.78 14.55
N GLU A 412 -8.33 -24.54 15.26
CA GLU A 412 -7.15 -23.84 14.72
C GLU A 412 -6.56 -24.58 13.53
N ARG A 413 -6.45 -25.92 13.61
CA ARG A 413 -5.98 -26.75 12.49
C ARG A 413 -6.84 -26.59 11.24
N LEU A 414 -8.16 -26.52 11.40
CA LEU A 414 -9.08 -26.32 10.27
C LEU A 414 -8.96 -24.91 9.67
N LEU A 415 -8.85 -23.87 10.50
CA LEU A 415 -8.67 -22.49 10.05
C LEU A 415 -7.37 -22.31 9.27
N HIS A 416 -6.26 -22.80 9.81
CA HIS A 416 -4.95 -22.71 9.15
C HIS A 416 -4.91 -23.52 7.87
N HIS A 417 -5.50 -24.73 7.85
CA HIS A 417 -5.61 -25.50 6.63
C HIS A 417 -6.45 -24.75 5.57
N LEU A 418 -7.55 -24.12 5.96
CA LEU A 418 -8.40 -23.36 5.04
C LEU A 418 -7.71 -22.12 4.47
N ASP A 419 -7.04 -21.30 5.30
CA ASP A 419 -6.27 -20.13 4.83
C ASP A 419 -5.20 -20.55 3.81
N MET A 420 -4.59 -21.71 4.04
CA MET A 420 -3.58 -22.28 3.15
C MET A 420 -4.16 -22.80 1.84
N GLU A 421 -5.30 -23.48 1.86
CA GLU A 421 -5.98 -23.91 0.63
C GLU A 421 -6.51 -22.72 -0.18
N LEU A 422 -6.91 -21.62 0.48
CA LEU A 422 -7.26 -20.38 -0.21
C LEU A 422 -6.05 -19.76 -0.93
N LYS A 423 -4.90 -19.70 -0.26
CA LYS A 423 -3.64 -19.25 -0.89
C LYS A 423 -3.17 -20.20 -1.99
N ALA A 424 -3.31 -21.50 -1.81
CA ALA A 424 -3.01 -22.53 -2.81
C ALA A 424 -3.83 -22.32 -4.10
N VAL A 425 -5.13 -22.11 -3.94
CA VAL A 425 -6.04 -21.82 -5.05
C VAL A 425 -5.62 -20.56 -5.80
N GLN A 426 -5.21 -19.52 -5.07
CA GLN A 426 -4.68 -18.29 -5.69
C GLN A 426 -3.41 -18.58 -6.50
N VAL A 427 -2.42 -19.28 -5.91
CA VAL A 427 -1.13 -19.61 -6.54
C VAL A 427 -1.29 -20.52 -7.76
N SER A 428 -2.03 -21.63 -7.62
CA SER A 428 -2.00 -22.74 -8.57
C SER A 428 -3.18 -22.76 -9.54
N HIS A 429 -4.32 -22.17 -9.19
CA HIS A 429 -5.54 -22.29 -10.00
C HIS A 429 -6.00 -20.95 -10.58
N PHE A 430 -5.93 -19.85 -9.82
CA PHE A 430 -6.25 -18.52 -10.37
C PHE A 430 -5.19 -18.03 -11.33
N ASN A 431 -3.90 -18.21 -11.02
CA ASN A 431 -2.82 -17.85 -11.94
C ASN A 431 -2.83 -18.70 -13.23
N ASN A 432 -3.40 -19.91 -13.18
CA ASN A 432 -3.50 -20.84 -14.31
C ASN A 432 -4.90 -20.93 -14.94
N TYR A 433 -5.86 -20.09 -14.51
CA TYR A 433 -7.25 -20.07 -14.99
C TYR A 433 -7.98 -21.42 -14.89
N ASN A 434 -7.58 -22.26 -13.94
CA ASN A 434 -8.13 -23.60 -13.72
C ASN A 434 -9.27 -23.58 -12.69
N PHE A 435 -10.30 -22.77 -12.97
CA PHE A 435 -11.37 -22.48 -12.02
C PHE A 435 -12.26 -23.69 -11.71
N ALA A 436 -12.39 -24.64 -12.66
CA ALA A 436 -13.18 -25.86 -12.48
C ALA A 436 -12.67 -26.72 -11.32
N GLU A 437 -11.36 -26.70 -11.09
CA GLU A 437 -10.74 -27.39 -9.97
C GLU A 437 -10.90 -26.64 -8.64
N VAL A 438 -11.09 -25.31 -8.69
CA VAL A 438 -11.29 -24.50 -7.48
C VAL A 438 -12.57 -24.89 -6.75
N GLU A 439 -13.68 -25.06 -7.47
CA GLU A 439 -14.95 -25.51 -6.88
C GLU A 439 -14.77 -26.89 -6.23
N LYS A 440 -14.16 -27.84 -6.95
CA LYS A 440 -13.90 -29.18 -6.45
C LYS A 440 -13.04 -29.19 -5.17
N ILE A 441 -12.09 -28.26 -5.06
CA ILE A 441 -11.20 -28.14 -3.89
C ILE A 441 -11.92 -27.45 -2.73
N LEU A 442 -12.54 -26.29 -2.97
CA LEU A 442 -13.04 -25.41 -1.90
C LEU A 442 -14.48 -25.71 -1.46
N GLU A 443 -15.35 -26.27 -2.31
CA GLU A 443 -16.74 -26.59 -1.97
C GLU A 443 -16.85 -27.60 -0.81
N PRO A 444 -16.03 -28.69 -0.73
CA PRO A 444 -15.99 -29.56 0.45
C PRO A 444 -15.58 -28.82 1.72
N HIS A 445 -14.61 -27.90 1.64
CA HIS A 445 -14.19 -27.09 2.77
C HIS A 445 -15.32 -26.17 3.24
N TYR A 446 -16.03 -25.54 2.30
CA TYR A 446 -17.18 -24.68 2.61
C TYR A 446 -18.31 -25.46 3.29
N LYS A 447 -18.72 -26.61 2.74
CA LYS A 447 -19.75 -27.46 3.36
C LYS A 447 -19.36 -27.84 4.78
N ARG A 448 -18.12 -28.31 4.97
CA ARG A 448 -17.59 -28.69 6.28
C ARG A 448 -17.54 -27.50 7.25
N TYR A 449 -17.12 -26.33 6.79
CA TYR A 449 -17.08 -25.10 7.59
C TYR A 449 -18.49 -24.66 8.03
N LYS A 450 -19.44 -24.67 7.10
CA LYS A 450 -20.85 -24.32 7.34
C LYS A 450 -21.53 -25.29 8.32
N GLU A 451 -21.23 -26.57 8.24
CA GLU A 451 -21.79 -27.59 9.12
C GLU A 451 -21.16 -27.60 10.52
N THR A 452 -19.86 -27.33 10.60
CA THR A 452 -19.07 -27.42 11.83
C THR A 452 -19.06 -26.09 12.59
N TYR A 453 -18.72 -24.98 11.94
CA TYR A 453 -18.39 -23.71 12.59
C TYR A 453 -19.61 -22.80 12.81
N ARG A 454 -20.59 -22.81 11.88
CA ARG A 454 -21.85 -22.03 12.00
C ARG A 454 -22.68 -22.40 13.24
N LYS A 455 -22.50 -23.62 13.77
CA LYS A 455 -23.14 -24.07 15.02
C LYS A 455 -22.46 -23.52 16.28
N PHE A 456 -21.19 -23.13 16.21
CA PHE A 456 -20.40 -22.66 17.37
C PHE A 456 -20.36 -21.13 17.51
N LEU A 457 -20.36 -20.36 16.41
CA LEU A 457 -20.22 -18.90 16.44
C LEU A 457 -21.54 -18.09 16.42
N GLY A 458 -22.69 -18.73 16.18
CA GLY A 458 -23.95 -18.00 16.05
C GLY A 458 -23.95 -17.03 14.85
N LYS A 459 -24.30 -15.75 15.06
CA LYS A 459 -24.40 -14.70 14.03
C LYS A 459 -23.10 -13.91 13.81
N GLU A 460 -22.01 -14.20 14.52
CA GLU A 460 -20.76 -13.45 14.33
C GLU A 460 -20.15 -13.75 12.95
N LYS A 461 -19.82 -12.66 12.23
CA LYS A 461 -19.24 -12.67 10.89
C LYS A 461 -17.75 -13.04 10.96
N ASP A 462 -17.34 -14.01 10.15
CA ASP A 462 -15.96 -14.53 10.12
C ASP A 462 -15.28 -14.24 8.78
N SER A 463 -14.19 -13.47 8.84
CA SER A 463 -13.41 -13.06 7.67
C SER A 463 -12.89 -14.25 6.83
N THR A 464 -12.62 -15.40 7.44
CA THR A 464 -12.13 -16.61 6.76
C THR A 464 -13.22 -17.21 5.89
N PHE A 465 -14.46 -17.23 6.41
CA PHE A 465 -15.63 -17.68 5.67
C PHE A 465 -16.02 -16.72 4.55
N GLY A 466 -15.86 -15.41 4.78
CA GLY A 466 -16.01 -14.38 3.76
C GLY A 466 -15.01 -14.57 2.60
N LYS A 467 -13.73 -14.81 2.91
CA LYS A 467 -12.70 -15.11 1.91
C LYS A 467 -13.02 -16.39 1.12
N LEU A 468 -13.39 -17.47 1.81
CA LEU A 468 -13.76 -18.74 1.17
C LEU A 468 -14.96 -18.57 0.23
N SER A 469 -16.02 -17.92 0.70
CA SER A 469 -17.22 -17.67 -0.10
C SER A 469 -16.93 -16.74 -1.28
N GLY A 470 -16.07 -15.72 -1.07
CA GLY A 470 -15.62 -14.82 -2.13
C GLY A 470 -14.79 -15.52 -3.20
N THR A 471 -13.85 -16.39 -2.82
CA THR A 471 -13.02 -17.14 -3.78
C THR A 471 -13.84 -18.17 -4.57
N LEU A 472 -14.78 -18.87 -3.92
CA LEU A 472 -15.73 -19.75 -4.60
C LEU A 472 -16.64 -18.97 -5.56
N GLY A 473 -17.20 -17.84 -5.11
CA GLY A 473 -18.02 -16.96 -5.93
C GLY A 473 -17.26 -16.43 -7.15
N GLN A 474 -15.97 -16.08 -6.99
CA GLN A 474 -15.11 -15.69 -8.11
C GLN A 474 -14.92 -16.85 -9.10
N ALA A 475 -14.55 -18.04 -8.63
CA ALA A 475 -14.34 -19.21 -9.50
C ALA A 475 -15.62 -19.61 -10.26
N ASN A 476 -16.78 -19.57 -9.61
CA ASN A 476 -18.06 -19.91 -10.24
C ASN A 476 -18.51 -18.85 -11.25
N ALA A 477 -18.22 -17.56 -10.99
CA ALA A 477 -18.43 -16.49 -11.96
C ALA A 477 -17.65 -16.74 -13.26
N PHE A 478 -16.44 -17.32 -13.17
CA PHE A 478 -15.64 -17.70 -14.33
C PHE A 478 -16.19 -18.90 -15.10
N LEU A 479 -16.81 -19.87 -14.43
CA LEU A 479 -17.16 -21.15 -15.04
C LEU A 479 -18.54 -21.18 -15.68
N TYR A 480 -19.54 -20.59 -15.03
CA TYR A 480 -20.93 -20.96 -15.32
C TYR A 480 -21.88 -19.79 -15.62
N GLY A 481 -21.49 -18.55 -15.29
CA GLY A 481 -22.48 -17.49 -15.11
C GLY A 481 -23.40 -17.84 -13.93
N MET A 482 -23.51 -16.97 -12.93
CA MET A 482 -23.98 -17.37 -11.60
C MET A 482 -25.36 -18.08 -11.59
N ASN A 483 -25.38 -19.38 -11.27
CA ASN A 483 -26.61 -20.15 -11.15
C ASN A 483 -27.23 -20.04 -9.74
N ARG A 484 -28.50 -20.47 -9.61
CA ARG A 484 -29.43 -20.16 -8.50
C ARG A 484 -28.98 -20.58 -7.09
N GLU A 485 -28.17 -21.63 -6.96
CA GLU A 485 -27.65 -22.11 -5.66
C GLU A 485 -26.35 -21.38 -5.24
N GLU A 486 -25.64 -20.82 -6.21
CA GLU A 486 -24.34 -20.14 -6.03
C GLU A 486 -24.50 -18.65 -5.65
N TYR A 487 -25.70 -18.09 -5.84
CA TYR A 487 -26.04 -16.71 -5.48
C TYR A 487 -25.91 -16.44 -3.97
N ALA A 488 -26.06 -17.46 -3.13
CA ALA A 488 -25.89 -17.33 -1.68
C ALA A 488 -24.46 -16.95 -1.26
N TYR A 489 -23.43 -17.41 -2.00
CA TYR A 489 -22.03 -17.02 -1.74
C TYR A 489 -21.80 -15.55 -2.00
N TYR A 490 -22.42 -15.09 -3.08
CA TYR A 490 -22.31 -13.74 -3.58
C TYR A 490 -23.08 -12.74 -2.69
N GLU A 491 -24.28 -13.08 -2.20
CA GLU A 491 -25.04 -12.26 -1.25
C GLU A 491 -24.28 -12.07 0.07
N LEU A 492 -23.71 -13.15 0.62
CA LEU A 492 -22.92 -13.09 1.85
C LEU A 492 -21.65 -12.23 1.70
N ALA A 493 -20.97 -12.31 0.55
CA ALA A 493 -19.83 -11.46 0.25
C ALA A 493 -20.22 -9.98 0.14
N ALA A 494 -21.36 -9.68 -0.50
CA ALA A 494 -21.87 -8.31 -0.62
C ALA A 494 -22.30 -7.72 0.74
N GLU A 495 -22.95 -8.51 1.60
CA GLU A 495 -23.35 -8.11 2.95
C GLU A 495 -22.13 -7.84 3.86
N GLN A 496 -21.09 -8.67 3.77
CA GLN A 496 -19.85 -8.44 4.51
C GLN A 496 -19.16 -7.16 4.07
N LEU A 497 -19.03 -6.99 2.75
CA LEU A 497 -18.36 -5.83 2.19
C LEU A 497 -19.11 -4.53 2.46
N GLN A 498 -20.45 -4.56 2.44
CA GLN A 498 -21.26 -3.42 2.84
C GLN A 498 -20.95 -3.00 4.28
N GLU A 499 -21.00 -3.94 5.23
CA GLU A 499 -20.69 -3.65 6.63
C GLU A 499 -19.26 -3.13 6.81
N ASP A 500 -18.27 -3.74 6.14
CA ASP A 500 -16.89 -3.30 6.19
C ASP A 500 -16.75 -1.85 5.68
N THR A 501 -17.38 -1.50 4.54
CA THR A 501 -17.34 -0.14 4.01
C THR A 501 -18.08 0.89 4.86
N GLU A 502 -19.17 0.51 5.52
CA GLU A 502 -19.92 1.40 6.42
C GLU A 502 -19.14 1.72 7.70
N ASN A 503 -18.23 0.82 8.10
CA ASN A 503 -17.33 1.01 9.23
C ASN A 503 -16.05 1.80 8.88
N PHE A 504 -15.74 1.97 7.59
CA PHE A 504 -14.60 2.78 7.17
C PHE A 504 -14.96 4.27 7.07
N VAL A 505 -14.01 5.14 7.39
CA VAL A 505 -14.17 6.59 7.20
C VAL A 505 -14.25 6.88 5.69
N PRO A 506 -15.27 7.63 5.21
CA PRO A 506 -15.42 7.95 3.80
C PRO A 506 -14.16 8.55 3.17
N HIS A 507 -13.91 8.23 1.90
CA HIS A 507 -12.78 8.69 1.09
C HIS A 507 -11.38 8.30 1.57
N THR A 508 -11.28 7.40 2.56
CA THR A 508 -10.00 6.72 2.87
C THR A 508 -9.67 5.66 1.81
N GLU A 509 -8.39 5.24 1.74
CA GLU A 509 -7.93 4.22 0.79
C GLU A 509 -8.76 2.93 0.87
N MET A 510 -9.01 2.43 2.08
CA MET A 510 -9.80 1.21 2.30
C MET A 510 -11.29 1.41 1.99
N TRP A 511 -11.84 2.58 2.29
CA TRP A 511 -13.22 2.91 1.92
C TRP A 511 -13.38 2.98 0.39
N ASN A 512 -12.45 3.64 -0.32
CA ASN A 512 -12.47 3.72 -1.78
C ASN A 512 -12.37 2.32 -2.39
N ILE A 513 -11.42 1.49 -1.95
CA ILE A 513 -11.27 0.10 -2.41
C ILE A 513 -12.57 -0.68 -2.17
N GLY A 514 -13.12 -0.64 -0.95
CA GLY A 514 -14.35 -1.34 -0.62
C GLY A 514 -15.53 -0.86 -1.47
N MET A 515 -15.65 0.44 -1.73
CA MET A 515 -16.67 1.02 -2.60
C MET A 515 -16.52 0.57 -4.06
N HIS A 516 -15.29 0.52 -4.60
CA HIS A 516 -15.02 -0.08 -5.91
C HIS A 516 -15.54 -1.52 -6.00
N TYR A 517 -15.27 -2.32 -4.98
CA TYR A 517 -15.75 -3.70 -4.92
C TYR A 517 -17.28 -3.77 -4.81
N ARG A 518 -17.91 -2.92 -3.99
CA ARG A 518 -19.38 -2.89 -3.89
C ARG A 518 -20.02 -2.56 -5.23
N ILE A 519 -19.52 -1.54 -5.93
CA ILE A 519 -20.01 -1.17 -7.26
C ILE A 519 -19.78 -2.32 -8.25
N HIS A 520 -18.60 -2.95 -8.20
CA HIS A 520 -18.30 -4.10 -9.04
C HIS A 520 -19.29 -5.24 -8.81
N LEU A 521 -19.56 -5.57 -7.54
CA LEU A 521 -20.52 -6.57 -7.13
C LEU A 521 -21.90 -6.18 -7.67
N GLU A 522 -22.45 -4.99 -7.37
CA GLU A 522 -23.77 -4.57 -7.87
C GLU A 522 -23.92 -4.82 -9.38
N LEU A 523 -22.89 -4.45 -10.17
CA LEU A 523 -22.89 -4.65 -11.64
C LEU A 523 -22.76 -6.11 -12.09
N SER A 524 -22.45 -7.04 -11.18
CA SER A 524 -22.43 -8.49 -11.43
C SER A 524 -23.73 -9.20 -11.01
N ARG A 525 -24.72 -8.51 -10.39
CA ARG A 525 -25.96 -9.14 -9.85
C ARG A 525 -26.98 -9.64 -10.88
N GLN A 526 -26.97 -9.16 -12.13
CA GLN A 526 -28.01 -9.51 -13.12
C GLN A 526 -27.70 -10.69 -14.03
N GLU A 527 -26.67 -11.48 -13.74
CA GLU A 527 -26.55 -12.79 -14.38
C GLU A 527 -27.72 -13.75 -13.97
N ASN A 528 -28.59 -13.37 -13.00
CA ASN A 528 -29.76 -14.16 -12.60
C ASN A 528 -31.05 -13.32 -12.34
N PRO A 529 -31.98 -13.19 -13.31
CA PRO A 529 -33.08 -12.18 -13.28
C PRO A 529 -34.24 -12.39 -12.31
N ARG A 530 -34.27 -13.45 -11.48
CA ARG A 530 -35.52 -13.93 -10.85
C ARG A 530 -35.79 -13.47 -9.39
N HIS A 531 -34.97 -12.62 -8.79
CA HIS A 531 -35.10 -12.24 -7.36
C HIS A 531 -35.03 -10.73 -7.09
N TYR A 532 -35.87 -9.91 -7.76
CA TYR A 532 -36.00 -8.50 -7.39
C TYR A 532 -37.28 -8.21 -6.59
N PRO A 533 -37.15 -7.66 -5.37
CA PRO A 533 -38.13 -6.71 -4.82
C PRO A 533 -38.14 -5.46 -5.70
N GLN A 534 -39.31 -4.88 -5.94
CA GLN A 534 -39.61 -3.94 -7.02
C GLN A 534 -38.94 -2.54 -6.93
N ASP A 535 -38.00 -2.27 -6.02
CA ASP A 535 -37.73 -0.87 -5.64
C ASP A 535 -36.45 -0.24 -6.23
N LYS A 536 -35.37 -0.97 -6.57
CA LYS A 536 -34.19 -0.42 -7.29
C LYS A 536 -33.43 -1.43 -8.15
N MET A 537 -33.09 -1.06 -9.38
CA MET A 537 -32.27 -1.84 -10.32
C MET A 537 -30.76 -1.75 -9.98
N PRO A 538 -29.92 -2.76 -10.27
CA PRO A 538 -28.51 -2.75 -9.88
C PRO A 538 -27.68 -1.58 -10.43
N TRP A 539 -27.98 -1.13 -11.64
CA TRP A 539 -27.34 0.08 -12.18
C TRP A 539 -27.67 1.33 -11.35
N GLN A 540 -28.86 1.42 -10.75
CA GLN A 540 -29.24 2.56 -9.91
C GLN A 540 -28.42 2.55 -8.62
N ASN A 541 -28.28 1.38 -7.99
CA ASN A 541 -27.45 1.23 -6.79
C ASN A 541 -25.97 1.49 -7.11
N ALA A 542 -25.45 0.93 -8.20
CA ALA A 542 -24.09 1.18 -8.66
C ALA A 542 -23.84 2.67 -8.90
N LEU A 543 -24.77 3.38 -9.54
CA LEU A 543 -24.65 4.81 -9.80
C LEU A 543 -24.66 5.64 -8.50
N GLU A 544 -25.52 5.31 -7.53
CA GLU A 544 -25.54 5.99 -6.22
C GLU A 544 -24.26 5.75 -5.42
N LEU A 545 -23.73 4.52 -5.46
CA LEU A 545 -22.43 4.21 -4.87
C LEU A 545 -21.30 4.97 -5.58
N MET A 546 -21.33 5.11 -6.91
CA MET A 546 -20.36 5.90 -7.67
C MET A 546 -20.44 7.39 -7.35
N LYS A 547 -21.64 7.96 -7.22
CA LYS A 547 -21.83 9.36 -6.77
C LYS A 547 -21.21 9.59 -5.40
N SER A 548 -21.34 8.62 -4.51
CA SER A 548 -20.73 8.65 -3.17
C SER A 548 -19.21 8.51 -3.24
N LEU A 549 -18.71 7.55 -4.03
CA LEU A 549 -17.27 7.32 -4.23
C LEU A 549 -16.56 8.57 -4.79
N PHE A 550 -17.17 9.21 -5.78
CA PHE A 550 -16.61 10.36 -6.50
C PHE A 550 -16.97 11.71 -5.89
N ASP A 551 -17.72 11.73 -4.78
CA ASP A 551 -18.28 12.92 -4.16
C ASP A 551 -18.94 13.89 -5.17
N HIS A 552 -19.74 13.33 -6.08
CA HIS A 552 -20.32 14.09 -7.19
C HIS A 552 -21.76 13.70 -7.49
N GLN A 553 -22.70 14.34 -6.80
CA GLN A 553 -24.14 14.03 -6.83
C GLN A 553 -24.81 14.24 -8.20
N ARG A 554 -24.22 15.05 -9.08
CA ARG A 554 -24.77 15.36 -10.42
C ARG A 554 -24.35 14.36 -11.51
N LEU A 555 -23.71 13.26 -11.15
CA LEU A 555 -23.36 12.22 -12.12
C LEU A 555 -24.60 11.51 -12.63
N THR A 556 -24.61 11.28 -13.93
CA THR A 556 -25.63 10.57 -14.69
C THR A 556 -24.92 9.67 -15.70
N PRO A 557 -25.56 8.61 -16.21
CA PRO A 557 -24.96 7.78 -17.25
C PRO A 557 -24.42 8.61 -18.44
N ASN A 558 -25.08 9.71 -18.81
CA ASN A 558 -24.71 10.56 -19.96
C ASN A 558 -23.46 11.43 -19.77
N ASN A 559 -23.08 11.77 -18.54
CA ASN A 559 -21.96 12.67 -18.27
C ASN A 559 -20.79 11.98 -17.55
N LEU A 560 -20.93 10.68 -17.28
CA LEU A 560 -20.00 9.91 -16.45
C LEU A 560 -18.64 9.74 -17.11
N LEU A 561 -18.56 9.36 -18.40
CA LEU A 561 -17.27 9.25 -19.09
C LEU A 561 -16.57 10.60 -19.22
N GLY A 562 -17.32 11.64 -19.62
CA GLY A 562 -16.76 13.00 -19.77
C GLY A 562 -16.20 13.55 -18.46
N TRP A 563 -16.85 13.24 -17.33
CA TRP A 563 -16.31 13.52 -16.00
C TRP A 563 -15.08 12.67 -15.71
N GLY A 564 -15.13 11.37 -16.02
CA GLY A 564 -14.05 10.41 -15.79
C GLY A 564 -12.76 10.79 -16.49
N ILE A 565 -12.82 11.13 -17.78
CA ILE A 565 -11.65 11.56 -18.57
C ILE A 565 -10.95 12.77 -17.94
N LYS A 566 -11.69 13.67 -17.28
CA LYS A 566 -11.13 14.90 -16.70
C LYS A 566 -10.62 14.72 -15.28
N ASN A 567 -11.33 13.94 -14.46
CA ASN A 567 -11.17 13.96 -13.00
C ASN A 567 -10.83 12.61 -12.37
N ALA A 568 -11.09 11.49 -13.06
CA ALA A 568 -10.99 10.16 -12.46
C ALA A 568 -9.54 9.62 -12.45
N SER A 569 -9.22 8.82 -11.43
CA SER A 569 -8.01 7.99 -11.47
C SER A 569 -8.15 6.87 -12.52
N THR A 570 -7.06 6.16 -12.81
CA THR A 570 -7.09 5.03 -13.75
C THR A 570 -8.03 3.90 -13.26
N PHE A 571 -8.16 3.69 -11.95
CA PHE A 571 -9.09 2.69 -11.38
C PHE A 571 -10.55 3.14 -11.48
N ASP A 572 -10.81 4.42 -11.20
CA ASP A 572 -12.14 5.03 -11.32
C ASP A 572 -12.64 5.00 -12.75
N LEU A 573 -11.77 5.30 -13.72
CA LEU A 573 -12.13 5.27 -15.14
C LEU A 573 -12.44 3.85 -15.63
N ALA A 574 -11.70 2.84 -15.14
CA ALA A 574 -12.00 1.44 -15.43
C ALA A 574 -13.39 1.02 -14.91
N LEU A 575 -13.75 1.48 -13.71
CA LEU A 575 -15.05 1.25 -13.10
C LEU A 575 -16.17 1.97 -13.86
N ILE A 576 -15.94 3.21 -14.28
CA ILE A 576 -16.84 3.99 -15.14
C ILE A 576 -17.15 3.25 -16.43
N LEU A 577 -16.13 2.73 -17.11
CA LEU A 577 -16.32 2.00 -18.36
C LEU A 577 -17.07 0.67 -18.15
N LYS A 578 -16.82 -0.05 -17.04
CA LYS A 578 -17.63 -1.22 -16.65
C LYS A 578 -19.10 -0.85 -16.46
N PHE A 579 -19.37 0.24 -15.73
CA PHE A 579 -20.73 0.72 -15.50
C PHE A 579 -21.44 1.06 -16.82
N LEU A 580 -20.78 1.80 -17.71
CA LEU A 580 -21.35 2.21 -18.99
C LEU A 580 -21.59 1.01 -19.90
N SER A 581 -20.68 0.04 -19.90
CA SER A 581 -20.83 -1.22 -20.63
C SER A 581 -22.05 -2.00 -20.13
N TYR A 582 -22.22 -2.12 -18.82
CA TYR A 582 -23.38 -2.74 -18.19
C TYR A 582 -24.68 -2.01 -18.55
N TYR A 583 -24.68 -0.68 -18.42
CA TYR A 583 -25.85 0.14 -18.68
C TYR A 583 -26.26 0.08 -20.16
N HIS A 584 -25.30 0.10 -21.08
CA HIS A 584 -25.53 -0.06 -22.51
C HIS A 584 -26.12 -1.44 -22.82
N HIS A 585 -25.53 -2.50 -22.28
CA HIS A 585 -25.94 -3.87 -22.56
C HIS A 585 -27.35 -4.20 -22.03
N TYR A 586 -27.66 -3.77 -20.80
CA TYR A 586 -28.88 -4.21 -20.10
C TYR A 586 -29.99 -3.16 -19.98
N VAL A 587 -29.68 -1.86 -20.05
CA VAL A 587 -30.64 -0.80 -19.71
C VAL A 587 -31.03 0.01 -20.94
N SER A 588 -30.03 0.56 -21.64
CA SER A 588 -30.28 1.44 -22.78
C SER A 588 -29.19 1.24 -23.85
N PRO A 589 -29.45 0.36 -24.84
CA PRO A 589 -28.58 0.20 -26.00
C PRO A 589 -28.42 1.49 -26.82
N SER A 590 -29.36 2.43 -26.66
CA SER A 590 -29.37 3.75 -27.29
C SER A 590 -28.55 4.81 -26.55
N LEU A 591 -27.97 4.50 -25.37
CA LEU A 591 -27.02 5.39 -24.71
C LEU A 591 -25.72 5.38 -25.51
N ILE A 592 -25.71 6.20 -26.56
CA ILE A 592 -24.55 6.52 -27.38
C ILE A 592 -23.85 7.66 -26.65
N GLU A 593 -22.77 7.35 -25.95
CA GLU A 593 -21.73 8.36 -25.81
C GLU A 593 -21.27 8.68 -27.23
N SER A 594 -21.27 9.96 -27.61
CA SER A 594 -20.86 10.37 -28.95
C SER A 594 -19.54 9.69 -29.32
N THR A 595 -19.35 9.33 -30.59
CA THR A 595 -18.06 8.87 -31.12
C THR A 595 -16.91 9.76 -30.66
N GLU A 596 -17.17 11.06 -30.50
CA GLU A 596 -16.28 12.07 -29.91
C GLU A 596 -15.82 11.76 -28.47
N SER A 597 -16.69 11.20 -27.61
CA SER A 597 -16.35 10.83 -26.22
C SER A 597 -15.42 9.60 -26.17
N LEU A 598 -15.64 8.62 -27.05
CA LEU A 598 -14.78 7.45 -27.18
C LEU A 598 -13.43 7.80 -27.83
N ASP A 599 -13.42 8.71 -28.81
CA ASP A 599 -12.18 9.25 -29.37
C ASP A 599 -11.39 10.07 -28.34
N ALA A 600 -12.08 10.87 -27.53
CA ALA A 600 -11.47 11.59 -26.41
C ALA A 600 -10.88 10.63 -25.37
N LEU A 601 -11.54 9.50 -25.11
CA LEU A 601 -10.99 8.42 -24.27
C LEU A 601 -9.72 7.85 -24.90
N CYS A 602 -9.73 7.44 -26.16
CA CYS A 602 -8.54 6.91 -26.85
C CYS A 602 -7.37 7.90 -26.81
N GLN A 603 -7.61 9.18 -27.13
CA GLN A 603 -6.59 10.23 -27.04
C GLN A 603 -6.08 10.43 -25.61
N HIS A 604 -6.96 10.40 -24.63
CA HIS A 604 -6.59 10.52 -23.22
C HIS A 604 -5.67 9.39 -22.78
N ILE A 605 -5.96 8.15 -23.22
CA ILE A 605 -5.14 6.99 -22.86
C ILE A 605 -3.79 7.02 -23.59
N SER A 606 -3.76 7.36 -24.89
CA SER A 606 -2.51 7.46 -25.67
C SER A 606 -1.51 8.48 -25.11
N ASN A 607 -2.00 9.53 -24.46
CA ASN A 607 -1.18 10.64 -23.97
C ASN A 607 -0.66 10.45 -22.53
N LYS A 608 -1.03 9.36 -21.84
CA LYS A 608 -0.65 9.15 -20.44
C LYS A 608 0.15 7.86 -20.25
N ASN A 609 1.22 7.97 -19.47
CA ASN A 609 2.02 6.82 -19.02
C ASN A 609 1.33 6.18 -17.81
N TRP A 610 0.37 5.29 -18.06
CA TRP A 610 -0.41 4.64 -16.99
C TRP A 610 0.20 3.32 -16.53
N PRO A 611 -0.02 2.94 -15.26
CA PRO A 611 0.34 1.61 -14.79
C PRO A 611 -0.43 0.55 -15.60
N TRP A 612 0.26 -0.53 -15.96
CA TRP A 612 -0.26 -1.58 -16.84
C TRP A 612 -1.59 -2.16 -16.32
N TYR A 613 -1.63 -2.46 -15.03
CA TYR A 613 -2.86 -2.66 -14.27
C TYR A 613 -3.19 -1.32 -13.58
N PRO A 614 -4.33 -0.65 -13.81
CA PRO A 614 -5.63 -1.11 -14.32
C PRO A 614 -5.93 -0.74 -15.79
N SER A 615 -4.95 -0.29 -16.57
CA SER A 615 -5.13 0.11 -17.97
C SER A 615 -5.73 -1.00 -18.84
N CYS A 616 -5.41 -2.27 -18.59
CA CYS A 616 -6.04 -3.40 -19.28
C CYS A 616 -7.57 -3.48 -19.07
N HIS A 617 -8.08 -3.11 -17.90
CA HIS A 617 -9.53 -3.08 -17.63
C HIS A 617 -10.21 -1.96 -18.39
N ILE A 618 -9.58 -0.80 -18.50
CA ILE A 618 -10.05 0.31 -19.34
C ILE A 618 -10.16 -0.15 -20.78
N TRP A 619 -9.12 -0.76 -21.33
CA TRP A 619 -9.11 -1.24 -22.72
C TRP A 619 -10.17 -2.28 -23.00
N LYS A 620 -10.33 -3.24 -22.09
CA LYS A 620 -11.34 -4.29 -22.17
C LYS A 620 -12.76 -3.73 -22.28
N TRP A 621 -13.15 -2.80 -21.41
CA TRP A 621 -14.49 -2.20 -21.43
C TRP A 621 -14.66 -1.17 -22.55
N ALA A 622 -13.60 -0.44 -22.92
CA ALA A 622 -13.61 0.45 -24.07
C ALA A 622 -13.81 -0.32 -25.39
N LEU A 623 -13.13 -1.46 -25.57
CA LEU A 623 -13.30 -2.34 -26.73
C LEU A 623 -14.71 -2.91 -26.81
N TYR A 624 -15.30 -3.29 -25.67
CA TYR A 624 -16.69 -3.71 -25.60
C TYR A 624 -17.64 -2.63 -26.11
N LEU A 625 -17.53 -1.41 -25.57
CA LEU A 625 -18.38 -0.27 -25.95
C LEU A 625 -18.16 0.14 -27.40
N ALA A 626 -16.92 0.18 -27.87
CA ALA A 626 -16.60 0.48 -29.27
C ALA A 626 -17.24 -0.53 -30.21
N TYR A 627 -17.25 -1.81 -29.83
CA TYR A 627 -17.94 -2.82 -30.61
C TYR A 627 -19.45 -2.70 -30.57
N SER A 628 -20.04 -2.60 -29.37
CA SER A 628 -21.49 -2.56 -29.21
C SER A 628 -22.12 -1.34 -29.90
N THR A 629 -21.30 -0.31 -30.16
CA THR A 629 -21.67 0.90 -30.91
C THR A 629 -21.23 0.91 -32.38
N GLY A 630 -20.49 -0.10 -32.86
CA GLY A 630 -20.03 -0.21 -34.25
C GLY A 630 -18.94 0.78 -34.67
N ASN A 631 -18.13 1.28 -33.73
CA ASN A 631 -17.08 2.27 -33.98
C ASN A 631 -15.74 1.62 -34.37
N GLN A 632 -15.55 1.40 -35.67
CA GLN A 632 -14.38 0.72 -36.23
C GLN A 632 -13.04 1.44 -35.94
N ASP A 633 -13.01 2.78 -36.02
CA ASP A 633 -11.80 3.57 -35.77
C ASP A 633 -11.32 3.44 -34.31
N CYS A 634 -12.27 3.39 -33.37
CA CYS A 634 -11.97 3.19 -31.95
C CYS A 634 -11.43 1.79 -31.68
N ILE A 635 -11.97 0.76 -32.36
CA ILE A 635 -11.44 -0.61 -32.30
C ILE A 635 -9.99 -0.62 -32.77
N GLU A 636 -9.69 -0.05 -33.94
CA GLU A 636 -8.32 -0.01 -34.49
C GLU A 636 -7.34 0.75 -33.60
N LYS A 637 -7.75 1.91 -33.06
CA LYS A 637 -6.92 2.69 -32.12
C LYS A 637 -6.69 1.95 -30.81
N ALA A 638 -7.72 1.37 -30.20
CA ALA A 638 -7.60 0.62 -28.96
C ALA A 638 -6.66 -0.59 -29.11
N LEU A 639 -6.66 -1.25 -30.27
CA LEU A 639 -5.74 -2.34 -30.57
C LEU A 639 -4.29 -1.92 -30.71
N SER A 640 -4.04 -0.76 -31.35
CA SER A 640 -2.68 -0.22 -31.50
C SER A 640 -2.01 0.15 -30.17
N LEU A 641 -2.81 0.29 -29.09
CA LEU A 641 -2.37 0.72 -27.77
C LEU A 641 -2.21 -0.43 -26.77
N ILE A 642 -2.47 -1.68 -27.19
CA ILE A 642 -2.14 -2.87 -26.40
C ILE A 642 -0.62 -3.06 -26.42
N GLN A 643 0.05 -2.54 -25.39
CA GLN A 643 1.49 -2.74 -25.18
C GLN A 643 1.76 -3.72 -24.02
N PRO A 644 2.75 -4.62 -24.13
CA PRO A 644 3.19 -5.42 -23.00
C PRO A 644 3.95 -4.57 -21.99
N TYR A 645 3.71 -4.81 -20.69
CA TYR A 645 4.67 -4.46 -19.65
C TYR A 645 5.74 -5.56 -19.56
N THR A 646 6.97 -5.19 -19.26
CA THR A 646 8.14 -6.08 -19.17
C THR A 646 7.85 -7.39 -18.41
N GLU A 647 8.18 -8.51 -19.07
CA GLU A 647 8.30 -9.91 -18.61
C GLU A 647 7.38 -10.39 -17.47
N GLY A 648 6.34 -11.16 -17.84
CA GLY A 648 5.53 -11.98 -16.93
C GLY A 648 4.38 -12.71 -17.65
N HIS A 649 4.12 -13.97 -17.31
CA HIS A 649 3.06 -14.77 -17.96
C HIS A 649 1.62 -14.31 -17.66
N PHE A 650 1.40 -13.71 -16.49
CA PHE A 650 0.12 -13.06 -16.12
C PHE A 650 -0.29 -11.96 -17.11
N THR A 651 0.70 -11.19 -17.59
CA THR A 651 0.55 -10.15 -18.60
C THR A 651 0.11 -10.72 -19.94
N LEU A 652 0.64 -11.88 -20.33
CA LEU A 652 0.27 -12.59 -21.57
C LEU A 652 -1.18 -13.09 -21.55
N LYS A 653 -1.68 -13.59 -20.40
CA LYS A 653 -3.07 -14.05 -20.24
C LYS A 653 -4.10 -12.91 -20.17
N THR A 654 -3.72 -11.74 -19.64
CA THR A 654 -4.58 -10.55 -19.63
C THR A 654 -4.77 -9.96 -21.04
N ILE A 655 -3.81 -10.17 -21.94
CA ILE A 655 -3.89 -9.79 -23.37
C ILE A 655 -4.78 -10.77 -24.17
N GLU A 656 -4.93 -12.02 -23.72
CA GLU A 656 -5.74 -13.06 -24.39
C GLU A 656 -7.22 -12.66 -24.52
N ILE A 657 -7.80 -11.99 -23.53
CA ILE A 657 -9.22 -11.60 -23.54
C ILE A 657 -9.53 -10.53 -24.60
N PRO A 658 -8.80 -9.39 -24.69
CA PRO A 658 -8.91 -8.48 -25.82
C PRO A 658 -8.77 -9.16 -27.19
N LEU A 659 -7.91 -10.18 -27.31
CA LEU A 659 -7.72 -10.93 -28.57
C LEU A 659 -8.86 -11.92 -28.86
N LEU A 660 -9.43 -12.57 -27.84
CA LEU A 660 -10.62 -13.43 -27.97
C LEU A 660 -11.84 -12.60 -28.39
N LEU A 661 -11.98 -11.37 -27.89
CA LEU A 661 -12.99 -10.43 -28.37
C LEU A 661 -12.84 -10.23 -29.88
N LEU A 662 -11.65 -9.90 -30.37
CA LEU A 662 -11.37 -9.72 -31.80
C LEU A 662 -11.68 -10.93 -32.68
N GLN A 663 -11.51 -12.14 -32.16
CA GLN A 663 -11.87 -13.35 -32.90
C GLN A 663 -13.39 -13.53 -33.02
N CYS A 664 -14.13 -13.24 -31.95
CA CYS A 664 -15.59 -13.20 -32.00
C CYS A 664 -16.08 -12.10 -32.97
N LEU A 665 -15.37 -10.98 -33.04
CA LEU A 665 -15.59 -9.88 -34.00
C LEU A 665 -15.35 -10.30 -35.46
N ALA A 666 -14.27 -11.03 -35.75
CA ALA A 666 -13.97 -11.52 -37.10
C ALA A 666 -15.00 -12.54 -37.62
N LYS A 667 -15.71 -13.23 -36.73
CA LYS A 667 -16.79 -14.17 -37.10
C LYS A 667 -18.12 -13.46 -37.41
N SER A 668 -18.36 -12.24 -36.92
CA SER A 668 -19.66 -11.55 -37.05
C SER A 668 -19.73 -10.55 -38.21
N GLN A 669 -18.62 -9.93 -38.64
CA GLN A 669 -18.55 -9.05 -39.81
C GLN A 669 -17.18 -9.15 -40.51
N ASN A 670 -17.20 -9.16 -41.85
CA ASN A 670 -16.07 -9.33 -42.80
C ASN A 670 -14.64 -9.39 -42.17
N PRO A 671 -14.07 -10.60 -41.99
CA PRO A 671 -12.89 -10.84 -41.12
C PRO A 671 -11.57 -10.22 -41.57
N LYS A 672 -11.49 -9.72 -42.82
CA LYS A 672 -10.21 -9.38 -43.45
C LYS A 672 -9.42 -8.27 -42.76
N PRO A 673 -9.98 -7.11 -42.36
CA PRO A 673 -9.20 -6.02 -41.77
C PRO A 673 -8.61 -6.39 -40.41
N VAL A 674 -9.40 -7.03 -39.54
CA VAL A 674 -8.97 -7.46 -38.20
C VAL A 674 -7.91 -8.56 -38.29
N LEU A 675 -8.10 -9.55 -39.19
CA LEU A 675 -7.09 -10.58 -39.42
C LEU A 675 -5.81 -10.02 -40.05
N GLN A 676 -5.91 -9.00 -40.92
CA GLN A 676 -4.76 -8.30 -41.50
C GLN A 676 -3.98 -7.58 -40.40
N THR A 677 -4.64 -6.78 -39.56
CA THR A 677 -4.02 -6.08 -38.43
C THR A 677 -3.37 -7.05 -37.44
N LEU A 678 -4.02 -8.19 -37.13
CA LEU A 678 -3.43 -9.23 -36.27
C LEU A 678 -2.18 -9.87 -36.91
N ASN A 679 -2.20 -10.10 -38.22
CA ASN A 679 -1.08 -10.64 -38.98
C ASN A 679 0.07 -9.62 -39.06
N ASP A 680 -0.23 -8.36 -39.32
CA ASP A 680 0.73 -7.26 -39.37
C ASP A 680 1.38 -7.03 -37.99
N LEU A 681 0.59 -7.09 -36.91
CA LEU A 681 1.10 -7.08 -35.54
C LEU A 681 2.00 -8.29 -35.24
N SER A 682 1.65 -9.50 -35.71
CA SER A 682 2.52 -10.68 -35.54
C SER A 682 3.86 -10.58 -36.29
N GLN A 683 3.91 -9.80 -37.36
CA GLN A 683 5.13 -9.59 -38.15
C GLN A 683 5.97 -8.43 -37.61
N THR A 684 5.33 -7.40 -37.07
CA THR A 684 6.00 -6.18 -36.57
C THR A 684 6.35 -6.24 -35.09
N GLN A 685 5.72 -7.12 -34.32
CA GLN A 685 5.89 -7.25 -32.88
C GLN A 685 6.34 -8.68 -32.52
N PRO A 686 7.62 -8.89 -32.16
CA PRO A 686 8.17 -10.22 -31.85
C PRO A 686 7.39 -11.00 -30.79
N PHE A 687 6.80 -10.31 -29.81
CA PHE A 687 6.02 -10.95 -28.74
C PHE A 687 4.68 -11.54 -29.22
N PHE A 688 4.02 -10.92 -30.21
CA PHE A 688 2.78 -11.45 -30.79
C PHE A 688 3.06 -12.75 -31.54
N ARG A 689 4.20 -12.80 -32.25
CA ARG A 689 4.71 -14.02 -32.90
C ARG A 689 4.99 -15.12 -31.87
N ASP A 690 5.66 -14.78 -30.78
CA ASP A 690 6.03 -15.73 -29.74
C ASP A 690 4.77 -16.24 -29.00
N PHE A 691 3.79 -15.38 -28.70
CA PHE A 691 2.48 -15.76 -28.15
C PHE A 691 1.70 -16.73 -29.07
N LEU A 692 1.64 -16.43 -30.38
CA LEU A 692 0.99 -17.28 -31.39
C LEU A 692 1.71 -18.63 -31.57
N ALA A 693 3.01 -18.70 -31.26
CA ALA A 693 3.79 -19.94 -31.30
C ALA A 693 3.56 -20.84 -30.07
N HIS A 694 3.22 -20.27 -28.90
CA HIS A 694 3.06 -21.00 -27.63
C HIS A 694 1.61 -21.41 -27.35
N THR A 695 0.64 -20.81 -28.05
CA THR A 695 -0.78 -21.12 -27.90
C THR A 695 -1.28 -21.66 -29.24
N PRO A 696 -1.73 -22.93 -29.37
CA PRO A 696 -2.24 -23.46 -30.63
C PRO A 696 -3.63 -22.87 -30.91
N TRP A 697 -3.63 -21.60 -31.32
CA TRP A 697 -4.77 -20.69 -31.47
C TRP A 697 -5.84 -21.22 -32.43
N GLN A 698 -5.47 -22.01 -33.45
CA GLN A 698 -6.41 -22.52 -34.45
C GLN A 698 -7.19 -23.77 -34.00
N THR A 699 -6.80 -24.43 -32.89
CA THR A 699 -7.37 -25.74 -32.52
C THR A 699 -8.01 -25.79 -31.13
N THR A 700 -7.80 -24.81 -30.26
CA THR A 700 -8.37 -24.83 -28.88
C THR A 700 -9.81 -24.33 -28.77
N LEU A 701 -10.36 -23.76 -29.84
CA LEU A 701 -11.77 -23.38 -29.93
C LEU A 701 -12.43 -24.16 -31.05
N SER A 702 -12.78 -25.42 -30.75
CA SER A 702 -13.66 -26.18 -31.62
C SER A 702 -14.92 -25.34 -31.90
N SER A 703 -15.43 -25.39 -33.13
CA SER A 703 -16.64 -24.67 -33.56
C SER A 703 -17.89 -24.97 -32.72
N GLU A 704 -17.83 -25.94 -31.81
CA GLU A 704 -18.89 -26.29 -30.86
C GLU A 704 -18.79 -25.54 -29.53
N SER A 705 -17.59 -25.18 -29.05
CA SER A 705 -17.41 -24.48 -27.77
C SER A 705 -17.75 -22.98 -27.80
N CYS A 706 -17.56 -22.30 -28.94
CA CYS A 706 -17.87 -20.88 -29.10
C CYS A 706 -19.33 -20.56 -29.46
N LYS A 707 -20.17 -21.56 -29.75
CA LYS A 707 -21.54 -21.32 -30.29
C LYS A 707 -22.51 -20.65 -29.30
N GLY A 708 -22.12 -20.45 -28.05
CA GLY A 708 -22.97 -19.87 -27.00
C GLY A 708 -22.36 -18.69 -26.22
N TRP A 709 -21.19 -18.19 -26.60
CA TRP A 709 -20.50 -17.14 -25.85
C TRP A 709 -20.82 -15.77 -26.46
N ASP A 710 -21.59 -14.95 -25.75
CA ASP A 710 -21.76 -13.53 -26.09
C ASP A 710 -20.46 -12.77 -25.77
N ILE A 711 -20.16 -11.73 -26.56
CA ILE A 711 -19.03 -10.83 -26.33
C ILE A 711 -19.12 -10.23 -24.93
N TRP A 712 -20.33 -9.95 -24.44
CA TRP A 712 -20.55 -9.56 -23.05
C TRP A 712 -19.95 -10.57 -22.05
N ASN A 713 -20.19 -11.88 -22.25
CA ASN A 713 -19.67 -12.93 -21.37
C ASN A 713 -18.13 -12.95 -21.36
N ILE A 714 -17.49 -12.76 -22.52
CA ILE A 714 -16.02 -12.72 -22.62
C ILE A 714 -15.45 -11.49 -21.88
N VAL A 715 -16.14 -10.35 -21.94
CA VAL A 715 -15.74 -9.12 -21.23
C VAL A 715 -16.14 -9.16 -19.75
N THR A 716 -17.01 -10.03 -19.28
CA THR A 716 -17.22 -10.17 -17.83
C THR A 716 -16.20 -11.12 -17.17
N MET A 717 -15.55 -11.98 -17.95
CA MET A 717 -14.60 -13.02 -17.50
C MET A 717 -13.23 -12.55 -16.96
N LEU A 718 -12.86 -11.26 -17.01
CA LEU A 718 -11.58 -10.80 -16.41
C LEU A 718 -11.87 -10.17 -15.03
N PRO A 719 -11.43 -10.77 -13.92
CA PRO A 719 -11.75 -10.30 -12.59
C PRO A 719 -10.90 -9.08 -12.21
N PHE A 720 -11.42 -8.34 -11.24
CA PHE A 720 -10.62 -7.45 -10.42
C PHE A 720 -9.64 -8.32 -9.61
N TYR A 721 -8.35 -8.21 -9.86
CA TYR A 721 -7.33 -8.81 -9.01
C TYR A 721 -7.16 -7.88 -7.81
N TYR A 722 -7.32 -8.44 -6.63
CA TYR A 722 -6.90 -7.81 -5.38
C TYR A 722 -5.37 -7.79 -5.38
N GLY A 723 -4.79 -6.59 -5.35
CA GLY A 723 -3.37 -6.37 -5.07
C GLY A 723 -3.14 -6.20 -3.58
#